data_AF-A0A165CA38-F1
#
_entry.id   AF-A0A165CA38-F1
#
_cell.length_a   1.000
_cell.length_b   1.000
_cell.length_c   1.000
_cell.angle_alpha   90.00
_cell.angle_beta   90.00
_cell.angle_gamma   90.00
#
_symmetry.space_group_name_H-M   'P 1'
#
loop_
_entity.id
_entity.type
_entity.pdbx_description
1 polymer ?
#
loop_
_entity_poly.entity_id
_entity_poly.type
_entity_poly.pdbx_seq_one_letter_code
_entity_poly.pdbx_strand_id
1 'polypeptide(L)'
;MGVETLPDDVLGDIFLTLDRMYHPFPSSRKEPHSLEEKFWLAQVCASWRATALSLPLLWANATLRTPADAACLLIALARSALIPLDVRIRWEEDTPWARGLNPAATHCVVNALLGHSSHLKRLSLEWNVGVPDALGRLLGTGAEFPMLEEIIALGGNPFPCRVDISAPQLRLLSLHYQEYHIWEHLFTSKLRRLEIRTCYPFISAARIQTLIFRGCPNVCDLTLHTGLASDSFRDLASTPLRHVRSLSLRMMNTHEMVDIIRAGFAATIPDLAVETPDFRVSDGMKALIAELLRGITVTGVEFDTDYTLTLSAFGQGALGAARRSFPACLLPSLCWPDLWAELVAHNVGHTLRVLDFTCDKWNVLVPAIATHPLGGQEVELRLQLYSSSFDPEYIPKHGYWEDDDDFVTDEDDEPVYYKCILIPMPLHISNLRRIVFTDLGHYTGPDDEIISRVEYIGKILDVVSSDSKTVEVCVSRAGLEEDQDPVMCHPLPSFRDEPYSLEQKFRLAQVSASWRATALSLPLLWANSTVRTPADAVFLPVALARSASIPLDVRIRWQEDTEWTRGLNPAATHRVVNALLGHSSHLKRLSLEWIIDVPDALVRLLGTGVEFPMLEDITVYGVLGSLRFKVDISAPQLRLLALHHQQYTIWEYLFTSNLHRLEIDGCYPFISAARLQALIFRGCPNVRDLKLHAALAFDYFRNFTATPLRHVRSLSLSSRSMKTHEMADIIRAGFAAIIPDVTLETPDFSVNDDRKALITELLRGITVTGLVFDSTWTLTLSAFDQVALVAARRSFHGCRLPSLCWPDLWAELVAHNVGHTLRVLDFACDKWNLLAPAIAMHSLGGQEVELRLQLYATSFDHEYMLNIGYWEYSADLDFDENDEPVYYKRVLIPMPLHISNLRRIVFTDLGHYTGPDDEIISRVEYIGKILDVVSTDSATVEVCVSEAGLDKDEDPISVTTYGERYLGGRWTLCSHCVC
;
A
#
# COMPACT_ATOMS: atom_id res chain seq x y z
N MET A 1 -22.33 -11.15 27.12
CA MET A 1 -23.14 -12.24 26.55
C MET A 1 -22.27 -13.01 25.58
N GLY A 2 -22.47 -14.32 25.43
CA GLY A 2 -21.91 -15.05 24.28
C GLY A 2 -22.70 -14.69 23.02
N VAL A 3 -22.12 -14.89 21.83
CA VAL A 3 -22.78 -14.59 20.55
C VAL A 3 -24.05 -15.42 20.34
N GLU A 4 -24.10 -16.62 20.91
CA GLU A 4 -25.27 -17.51 21.00
C GLU A 4 -26.37 -17.03 21.97
N THR A 5 -26.15 -15.92 22.68
CA THR A 5 -27.03 -15.37 23.73
C THR A 5 -27.33 -13.88 23.54
N LEU A 6 -27.11 -13.35 22.33
CA LEU A 6 -27.51 -11.99 21.99
C LEU A 6 -29.05 -11.90 21.85
N PRO A 7 -29.68 -10.83 22.33
CA PRO A 7 -31.07 -10.52 22.01
C PRO A 7 -31.30 -10.37 20.50
N ASP A 8 -32.46 -10.79 20.00
CA ASP A 8 -32.80 -10.80 18.57
C ASP A 8 -32.81 -9.40 17.94
N ASP A 9 -33.13 -8.37 18.72
CA ASP A 9 -33.07 -6.96 18.33
C ASP A 9 -31.61 -6.48 18.13
N VAL A 10 -30.74 -6.73 19.11
CA VAL A 10 -29.30 -6.38 19.02
C VAL A 10 -28.61 -7.15 17.88
N LEU A 11 -28.95 -8.43 17.72
CA LEU A 11 -28.43 -9.25 16.62
C LEU A 11 -28.97 -8.81 15.26
N GLY A 12 -30.22 -8.33 15.21
CA GLY A 12 -30.82 -7.73 14.02
C GLY A 12 -30.12 -6.43 13.60
N ASP A 13 -29.86 -5.52 14.53
CA ASP A 13 -29.12 -4.28 14.24
C ASP A 13 -27.68 -4.56 13.76
N ILE A 14 -27.02 -5.59 14.30
CA ILE A 14 -25.70 -6.05 13.79
C ILE A 14 -25.82 -6.48 12.31
N PHE A 15 -26.83 -7.27 11.94
CA PHE A 15 -27.04 -7.66 10.54
C PHE A 15 -27.35 -6.46 9.64
N LEU A 16 -28.15 -5.49 10.09
CA LEU A 16 -28.42 -4.27 9.33
C LEU A 16 -27.21 -3.34 9.23
N THR A 17 -26.28 -3.37 10.20
CA THR A 17 -25.06 -2.57 10.15
C THR A 17 -24.06 -3.18 9.16
N LEU A 18 -23.86 -4.51 9.20
CA LEU A 18 -23.06 -5.24 8.20
C LEU A 18 -23.56 -5.00 6.78
N ASP A 19 -24.88 -4.92 6.59
CA ASP A 19 -25.53 -4.64 5.31
C ASP A 19 -25.46 -3.16 4.86
N ARG A 20 -25.06 -2.25 5.76
CA ARG A 20 -25.04 -0.78 5.53
C ARG A 20 -23.64 -0.15 5.55
N MET A 21 -22.58 -0.89 5.86
CA MET A 21 -21.18 -0.41 5.84
C MET A 21 -20.63 -0.17 4.41
N TYR A 22 -21.48 0.23 3.46
CA TYR A 22 -21.19 0.27 2.03
C TYR A 22 -21.66 1.58 1.40
N HIS A 23 -20.72 2.36 0.89
CA HIS A 23 -20.98 3.70 0.36
C HIS A 23 -21.66 3.69 -1.03
N PRO A 24 -22.37 4.77 -1.42
CA PRO A 24 -22.95 4.90 -2.77
C PRO A 24 -21.94 5.25 -3.89
N PHE A 25 -20.63 5.30 -3.61
CA PHE A 25 -19.59 5.75 -4.55
C PHE A 25 -18.43 4.74 -4.67
N PRO A 26 -17.81 4.58 -5.85
CA PRO A 26 -17.03 3.39 -6.20
C PRO A 26 -15.53 3.45 -5.82
N SER A 27 -15.10 4.34 -4.92
CA SER A 27 -13.68 4.59 -4.64
C SER A 27 -13.01 3.59 -3.68
N SER A 28 -13.76 2.79 -2.91
CA SER A 28 -13.20 1.77 -2.01
C SER A 28 -13.62 0.35 -2.41
N ARG A 29 -12.68 -0.60 -2.36
CA ARG A 29 -12.83 -1.99 -2.87
C ARG A 29 -13.66 -2.92 -1.96
N LYS A 30 -14.67 -2.38 -1.28
CA LYS A 30 -15.64 -3.14 -0.47
C LYS A 30 -16.98 -3.08 -1.20
N GLU A 31 -17.34 -4.19 -1.83
CA GLU A 31 -18.64 -4.35 -2.50
C GLU A 31 -19.69 -4.89 -1.51
N PRO A 32 -20.95 -4.41 -1.53
CA PRO A 32 -21.98 -4.82 -0.59
C PRO A 32 -22.32 -6.30 -0.73
N HIS A 33 -22.60 -6.96 0.40
CA HIS A 33 -22.91 -8.39 0.46
C HIS A 33 -23.96 -8.81 -0.59
N SER A 34 -23.65 -9.90 -1.30
CA SER A 34 -24.57 -10.52 -2.25
C SER A 34 -25.82 -11.07 -1.55
N LEU A 35 -26.88 -11.34 -2.31
CA LEU A 35 -28.09 -11.92 -1.74
C LEU A 35 -27.84 -13.34 -1.25
N GLU A 36 -26.94 -14.09 -1.89
CA GLU A 36 -26.48 -15.41 -1.39
C GLU A 36 -25.74 -15.29 -0.03
N GLU A 37 -24.83 -14.33 0.13
CA GLU A 37 -24.08 -14.13 1.39
C GLU A 37 -25.02 -13.85 2.59
N LYS A 38 -26.16 -13.18 2.36
CA LYS A 38 -27.18 -13.00 3.42
C LYS A 38 -27.77 -14.31 3.93
N PHE A 39 -27.78 -15.38 3.13
CA PHE A 39 -28.17 -16.72 3.61
C PHE A 39 -27.08 -17.38 4.46
N TRP A 40 -25.80 -17.00 4.35
CA TRP A 40 -24.74 -17.55 5.21
C TRP A 40 -24.93 -17.13 6.68
N LEU A 41 -25.46 -15.92 6.94
CA LEU A 41 -25.90 -15.49 8.29
C LEU A 41 -26.92 -16.48 8.88
N ALA A 42 -27.83 -16.99 8.04
CA ALA A 42 -28.82 -18.00 8.43
C ALA A 42 -28.25 -19.44 8.48
N GLN A 43 -26.97 -19.67 8.19
CA GLN A 43 -26.33 -20.98 8.36
C GLN A 43 -25.65 -21.14 9.73
N VAL A 44 -25.15 -20.06 10.34
CA VAL A 44 -24.32 -20.06 11.57
C VAL A 44 -24.90 -20.86 12.74
N CYS A 45 -26.12 -20.54 13.20
CA CYS A 45 -26.79 -21.28 14.28
C CYS A 45 -28.32 -21.16 14.21
N ALA A 46 -29.04 -21.87 15.07
CA ALA A 46 -30.50 -21.86 15.07
C ALA A 46 -31.11 -20.51 15.47
N SER A 47 -30.50 -19.78 16.42
CA SER A 47 -30.91 -18.41 16.78
C SER A 47 -30.67 -17.45 15.61
N TRP A 48 -29.45 -17.37 15.08
CA TRP A 48 -29.11 -16.51 13.94
C TRP A 48 -30.01 -16.78 12.73
N ARG A 49 -30.33 -18.06 12.47
CA ARG A 49 -31.31 -18.47 11.45
C ARG A 49 -32.71 -17.91 11.72
N ALA A 50 -33.21 -18.00 12.95
CA ALA A 50 -34.50 -17.44 13.31
C ALA A 50 -34.49 -15.91 13.15
N THR A 51 -33.51 -15.22 13.74
CA THR A 51 -33.37 -13.76 13.71
C THR A 51 -33.26 -13.24 12.28
N ALA A 52 -32.27 -13.69 11.50
CA ALA A 52 -32.03 -13.22 10.13
C ALA A 52 -33.25 -13.48 9.21
N LEU A 53 -33.86 -14.67 9.28
CA LEU A 53 -35.02 -15.01 8.45
C LEU A 53 -36.31 -14.27 8.89
N SER A 54 -36.35 -13.69 10.09
CA SER A 54 -37.49 -12.93 10.62
C SER A 54 -37.41 -11.42 10.41
N LEU A 55 -36.22 -10.88 10.11
CA LEU A 55 -35.92 -9.45 10.04
C LEU A 55 -36.17 -8.86 8.63
N PRO A 56 -37.28 -8.14 8.38
CA PRO A 56 -37.65 -7.79 7.00
C PRO A 56 -36.75 -6.70 6.39
N LEU A 57 -36.16 -5.84 7.23
CA LEU A 57 -35.23 -4.79 6.81
C LEU A 57 -33.96 -5.34 6.12
N LEU A 58 -33.51 -6.53 6.50
CA LEU A 58 -32.31 -7.18 5.95
C LEU A 58 -32.53 -7.68 4.50
N TRP A 59 -33.76 -8.09 4.19
CA TRP A 59 -34.16 -8.61 2.88
C TRP A 59 -34.74 -7.54 1.96
N ALA A 60 -35.06 -6.35 2.49
CA ALA A 60 -35.50 -5.20 1.71
C ALA A 60 -34.36 -4.55 0.91
N ASN A 61 -33.11 -4.70 1.36
CA ASN A 61 -31.91 -4.37 0.60
C ASN A 61 -31.43 -5.61 -0.17
N ALA A 62 -31.24 -5.53 -1.49
CA ALA A 62 -30.90 -6.67 -2.34
C ALA A 62 -29.83 -6.33 -3.40
N THR A 63 -28.63 -6.89 -3.24
CA THR A 63 -27.54 -6.86 -4.24
C THR A 63 -27.61 -8.13 -5.09
N LEU A 64 -27.67 -7.99 -6.42
CA LEU A 64 -27.79 -9.10 -7.36
C LEU A 64 -26.65 -9.06 -8.38
N ARG A 65 -25.76 -10.07 -8.36
CA ARG A 65 -24.60 -10.19 -9.27
C ARG A 65 -24.55 -11.51 -10.03
N THR A 66 -25.08 -12.56 -9.42
CA THR A 66 -24.94 -13.95 -9.88
C THR A 66 -26.30 -14.60 -10.20
N PRO A 67 -26.32 -15.71 -10.95
CA PRO A 67 -27.53 -16.53 -11.10
C PRO A 67 -28.08 -17.10 -9.78
N ALA A 68 -27.25 -17.24 -8.74
CA ALA A 68 -27.68 -17.68 -7.41
C ALA A 68 -28.47 -16.60 -6.67
N ASP A 69 -28.03 -15.33 -6.75
CA ASP A 69 -28.80 -14.19 -6.23
C ASP A 69 -30.17 -14.09 -6.88
N ALA A 70 -30.22 -14.26 -8.22
CA ALA A 70 -31.47 -14.24 -8.98
C ALA A 70 -32.45 -15.36 -8.56
N ALA A 71 -31.95 -16.55 -8.21
CA ALA A 71 -32.77 -17.63 -7.66
C ALA A 71 -33.27 -17.32 -6.23
N CYS A 72 -32.45 -16.63 -5.43
CA CYS A 72 -32.79 -16.25 -4.06
C CYS A 72 -33.74 -15.03 -3.96
N LEU A 73 -33.83 -14.19 -4.99
CA LEU A 73 -34.59 -12.93 -4.98
C LEU A 73 -36.06 -13.11 -4.57
N LEU A 74 -36.77 -14.13 -5.06
CA LEU A 74 -38.17 -14.37 -4.68
C LEU A 74 -38.34 -14.71 -3.19
N ILE A 75 -37.32 -15.30 -2.56
CA ILE A 75 -37.31 -15.58 -1.12
C ILE A 75 -37.05 -14.30 -0.33
N ALA A 76 -36.16 -13.42 -0.81
CA ALA A 76 -35.91 -12.12 -0.19
C ALA A 76 -37.13 -11.19 -0.27
N LEU A 77 -37.77 -11.08 -1.44
CA LEU A 77 -38.99 -10.27 -1.63
C LEU A 77 -40.17 -10.76 -0.78
N ALA A 78 -40.29 -12.08 -0.58
CA ALA A 78 -41.27 -12.65 0.36
C ALA A 78 -40.95 -12.34 1.84
N ARG A 79 -39.68 -12.04 2.18
CA ARG A 79 -39.23 -11.74 3.55
C ARG A 79 -39.15 -10.25 3.87
N SER A 80 -38.94 -9.38 2.89
CA SER A 80 -39.02 -7.92 3.05
C SER A 80 -40.42 -7.44 3.42
N ALA A 81 -41.45 -8.27 3.17
CA ALA A 81 -42.85 -7.96 3.39
C ALA A 81 -43.22 -6.63 2.69
N LEU A 82 -43.77 -5.66 3.43
CA LEU A 82 -44.18 -4.36 2.89
C LEU A 82 -43.10 -3.27 2.99
N ILE A 83 -41.88 -3.61 3.44
CA ILE A 83 -40.81 -2.62 3.63
C ILE A 83 -40.32 -2.08 2.27
N PRO A 84 -40.04 -0.76 2.14
CA PRO A 84 -39.58 -0.19 0.89
C PRO A 84 -38.21 -0.75 0.48
N LEU A 85 -38.07 -1.18 -0.77
CA LEU A 85 -36.92 -1.93 -1.27
C LEU A 85 -35.80 -1.03 -1.77
N ASP A 86 -34.56 -1.43 -1.50
CA ASP A 86 -33.32 -0.87 -2.05
C ASP A 86 -32.66 -1.98 -2.88
N VAL A 87 -32.60 -1.82 -4.21
CA VAL A 87 -32.19 -2.91 -5.11
C VAL A 87 -31.02 -2.46 -5.98
N ARG A 88 -29.91 -3.19 -5.90
CA ARG A 88 -28.73 -3.03 -6.75
C ARG A 88 -28.56 -4.26 -7.64
N ILE A 89 -28.47 -4.07 -8.95
CA ILE A 89 -28.32 -5.14 -9.94
C ILE A 89 -27.07 -4.87 -10.76
N ARG A 90 -26.20 -5.87 -10.87
CA ARG A 90 -24.91 -5.75 -11.54
C ARG A 90 -24.70 -6.85 -12.58
N TRP A 91 -24.48 -6.43 -13.83
CA TRP A 91 -24.17 -7.32 -14.95
C TRP A 91 -22.67 -7.25 -15.27
N GLU A 92 -22.01 -8.40 -15.10
CA GLU A 92 -20.61 -8.63 -15.42
C GLU A 92 -20.46 -9.72 -16.48
N GLU A 93 -19.33 -9.71 -17.19
CA GLU A 93 -18.97 -10.75 -18.16
C GLU A 93 -18.79 -12.12 -17.48
N ASP A 94 -19.16 -13.20 -18.16
CA ASP A 94 -18.98 -14.57 -17.66
C ASP A 94 -17.53 -14.99 -17.91
N THR A 95 -16.71 -14.93 -16.86
CA THR A 95 -15.26 -15.17 -16.92
C THR A 95 -14.89 -16.48 -16.21
N PRO A 96 -13.71 -17.07 -16.45
CA PRO A 96 -13.26 -18.26 -15.73
C PRO A 96 -13.24 -18.12 -14.20
N TRP A 97 -13.25 -16.88 -13.69
CA TRP A 97 -13.11 -16.53 -12.28
C TRP A 97 -14.40 -15.98 -11.64
N ALA A 98 -15.39 -15.55 -12.43
CA ALA A 98 -16.64 -14.95 -11.94
C ALA A 98 -17.80 -15.16 -12.93
N ARG A 99 -18.95 -15.65 -12.42
CA ARG A 99 -20.14 -15.95 -13.23
C ARG A 99 -21.21 -14.88 -13.14
N GLY A 100 -21.39 -14.11 -14.22
CA GLY A 100 -22.38 -13.03 -14.31
C GLY A 100 -23.84 -13.48 -14.42
N LEU A 101 -24.75 -12.52 -14.31
CA LEU A 101 -26.20 -12.71 -14.51
C LEU A 101 -26.54 -13.12 -15.95
N ASN A 102 -26.71 -14.43 -16.18
CA ASN A 102 -27.15 -14.94 -17.48
C ASN A 102 -28.56 -14.44 -17.89
N PRO A 103 -28.98 -14.57 -19.17
CA PRO A 103 -30.25 -14.01 -19.64
C PRO A 103 -31.48 -14.58 -18.92
N ALA A 104 -31.51 -15.87 -18.59
CA ALA A 104 -32.64 -16.52 -17.91
C ALA A 104 -32.78 -16.01 -16.47
N ALA A 105 -31.66 -15.87 -15.75
CA ALA A 105 -31.60 -15.23 -14.43
C ALA A 105 -32.11 -13.77 -14.50
N THR A 106 -31.66 -13.00 -15.50
CA THR A 106 -32.09 -11.61 -15.69
C THR A 106 -33.60 -11.50 -15.99
N HIS A 107 -34.17 -12.41 -16.79
CA HIS A 107 -35.63 -12.47 -16.99
C HIS A 107 -36.39 -12.72 -15.67
N CYS A 108 -35.87 -13.60 -14.80
CA CYS A 108 -36.47 -13.86 -13.49
C CYS A 108 -36.41 -12.63 -12.57
N VAL A 109 -35.25 -11.94 -12.51
CA VAL A 109 -35.07 -10.71 -11.73
C VAL A 109 -36.05 -9.63 -12.16
N VAL A 110 -36.13 -9.34 -13.46
CA VAL A 110 -37.03 -8.30 -13.99
C VAL A 110 -38.50 -8.63 -13.71
N ASN A 111 -38.91 -9.89 -13.91
CA ASN A 111 -40.29 -10.31 -13.61
C ASN A 111 -40.62 -10.16 -12.10
N ALA A 112 -39.67 -10.50 -11.22
CA ALA A 112 -39.84 -10.39 -9.78
C ALA A 112 -39.95 -8.93 -9.30
N LEU A 113 -39.12 -8.04 -9.84
CA LEU A 113 -39.13 -6.61 -9.50
C LEU A 113 -40.36 -5.88 -10.05
N LEU A 114 -40.82 -6.22 -11.27
CA LEU A 114 -42.10 -5.73 -11.79
C LEU A 114 -43.28 -6.16 -10.90
N GLY A 115 -43.23 -7.36 -10.32
CA GLY A 115 -44.22 -7.84 -9.34
C GLY A 115 -44.22 -7.10 -8.00
N HIS A 116 -43.17 -6.32 -7.69
CA HIS A 116 -43.00 -5.59 -6.42
C HIS A 116 -42.72 -4.09 -6.64
N SER A 117 -43.05 -3.55 -7.83
CA SER A 117 -42.76 -2.16 -8.20
C SER A 117 -43.38 -1.12 -7.24
N SER A 118 -44.49 -1.50 -6.58
CA SER A 118 -45.15 -0.72 -5.53
C SER A 118 -44.31 -0.48 -4.28
N HIS A 119 -43.32 -1.34 -4.00
CA HIS A 119 -42.44 -1.24 -2.83
C HIS A 119 -41.04 -0.74 -3.19
N LEU A 120 -40.66 -0.72 -4.47
CA LEU A 120 -39.33 -0.28 -4.89
C LEU A 120 -39.11 1.20 -4.55
N LYS A 121 -38.16 1.47 -3.65
CA LYS A 121 -37.79 2.81 -3.20
C LYS A 121 -36.55 3.33 -3.91
N ARG A 122 -35.61 2.44 -4.21
CA ARG A 122 -34.33 2.76 -4.84
C ARG A 122 -33.96 1.68 -5.84
N LEU A 123 -33.41 2.09 -6.98
CA LEU A 123 -32.94 1.18 -8.02
C LEU A 123 -31.56 1.62 -8.51
N SER A 124 -30.57 0.76 -8.32
CA SER A 124 -29.20 0.92 -8.81
C SER A 124 -28.90 -0.17 -9.83
N LEU A 125 -28.41 0.24 -11.00
CA LEU A 125 -28.13 -0.62 -12.14
C LEU A 125 -26.70 -0.38 -12.60
N GLU A 126 -25.85 -1.42 -12.52
CA GLU A 126 -24.43 -1.39 -12.87
C GLU A 126 -24.17 -2.39 -14.01
N TRP A 127 -23.53 -2.02 -15.12
CA TRP A 127 -23.16 -2.96 -16.18
C TRP A 127 -21.86 -2.60 -16.91
N ASN A 128 -21.01 -3.59 -17.19
CA ASN A 128 -19.81 -3.42 -18.04
C ASN A 128 -19.97 -4.02 -19.44
N VAL A 129 -20.76 -5.08 -19.58
CA VAL A 129 -21.12 -5.74 -20.85
C VAL A 129 -22.33 -5.08 -21.53
N GLY A 130 -22.84 -5.68 -22.62
CA GLY A 130 -24.08 -5.27 -23.25
C GLY A 130 -25.30 -5.51 -22.34
N VAL A 131 -26.23 -4.54 -22.31
CA VAL A 131 -27.45 -4.63 -21.49
C VAL A 131 -28.38 -5.73 -22.03
N PRO A 132 -28.88 -6.66 -21.20
CA PRO A 132 -29.87 -7.65 -21.65
C PRO A 132 -31.21 -7.00 -21.99
N ASP A 133 -31.82 -7.36 -23.14
CA ASP A 133 -33.15 -6.90 -23.58
C ASP A 133 -34.23 -7.00 -22.49
N ALA A 134 -34.10 -8.01 -21.62
CA ALA A 134 -34.96 -8.22 -20.47
C ALA A 134 -35.08 -6.98 -19.58
N LEU A 135 -34.01 -6.19 -19.39
CA LEU A 135 -33.98 -4.97 -18.56
C LEU A 135 -34.77 -3.82 -19.19
N GLY A 136 -34.85 -3.78 -20.53
CA GLY A 136 -35.75 -2.88 -21.25
C GLY A 136 -37.23 -3.07 -20.88
N ARG A 137 -37.61 -4.26 -20.39
CA ARG A 137 -38.97 -4.50 -19.87
C ARG A 137 -39.20 -3.92 -18.47
N LEU A 138 -38.16 -3.69 -17.68
CA LEU A 138 -38.26 -3.06 -16.35
C LEU A 138 -38.46 -1.54 -16.47
N LEU A 139 -37.78 -0.92 -17.44
CA LEU A 139 -37.70 0.54 -17.57
C LEU A 139 -38.34 1.15 -18.83
N GLY A 140 -38.75 0.36 -19.83
CA GLY A 140 -39.23 0.87 -21.13
C GLY A 140 -40.66 0.47 -21.50
N THR A 141 -41.53 0.19 -20.53
CA THR A 141 -42.86 -0.41 -20.75
C THR A 141 -44.02 0.30 -20.04
N GLY A 142 -43.81 1.53 -19.55
CA GLY A 142 -44.81 2.31 -18.81
C GLY A 142 -45.04 1.84 -17.38
N ALA A 143 -44.07 1.12 -16.78
CA ALA A 143 -44.21 0.51 -15.46
C ALA A 143 -44.35 1.55 -14.33
N GLU A 144 -45.25 1.30 -13.37
CA GLU A 144 -45.50 2.20 -12.24
C GLU A 144 -44.66 1.83 -11.01
N PHE A 145 -43.89 2.79 -10.50
CA PHE A 145 -43.06 2.67 -9.31
C PHE A 145 -43.44 3.76 -8.29
N PRO A 146 -44.59 3.65 -7.60
CA PRO A 146 -45.18 4.73 -6.80
C PRO A 146 -44.36 5.15 -5.57
N MET A 147 -43.40 4.34 -5.12
CA MET A 147 -42.50 4.64 -3.99
C MET A 147 -41.05 4.96 -4.39
N LEU A 148 -40.71 4.94 -5.67
CA LEU A 148 -39.33 5.08 -6.14
C LEU A 148 -38.84 6.53 -6.00
N GLU A 149 -37.90 6.74 -5.09
CA GLU A 149 -37.30 8.03 -4.74
C GLU A 149 -35.94 8.24 -5.44
N GLU A 150 -35.20 7.18 -5.76
CA GLU A 150 -33.82 7.26 -6.27
C GLU A 150 -33.55 6.24 -7.39
N ILE A 151 -32.97 6.68 -8.51
CA ILE A 151 -32.50 5.83 -9.61
C ILE A 151 -31.04 6.16 -9.91
N ILE A 152 -30.19 5.13 -10.02
CA ILE A 152 -28.79 5.21 -10.42
C ILE A 152 -28.55 4.23 -11.57
N ALA A 153 -28.04 4.71 -12.71
CA ALA A 153 -27.72 3.89 -13.87
C ALA A 153 -26.27 4.14 -14.33
N LEU A 154 -25.41 3.12 -14.17
CA LEU A 154 -23.99 3.14 -14.50
C LEU A 154 -23.70 2.02 -15.51
N GLY A 155 -23.27 2.39 -16.71
CA GLY A 155 -23.18 1.43 -17.80
C GLY A 155 -22.08 1.69 -18.81
N GLY A 156 -21.17 0.73 -19.02
CA GLY A 156 -20.14 0.80 -20.05
C GLY A 156 -20.67 0.88 -21.49
N ASN A 157 -21.96 0.56 -21.69
CA ASN A 157 -22.69 0.70 -22.94
C ASN A 157 -23.98 1.51 -22.72
N PRO A 158 -24.51 2.22 -23.74
CA PRO A 158 -25.83 2.85 -23.68
C PRO A 158 -26.96 1.87 -23.34
N PHE A 159 -27.94 2.33 -22.58
CA PHE A 159 -29.17 1.59 -22.31
C PHE A 159 -29.98 1.38 -23.62
N PRO A 160 -30.52 0.18 -23.91
CA PRO A 160 -30.88 -0.21 -25.28
C PRO A 160 -32.25 0.29 -25.77
N CYS A 161 -33.09 0.86 -24.91
CA CYS A 161 -34.42 1.34 -25.27
C CYS A 161 -34.85 2.55 -24.42
N ARG A 162 -35.71 3.42 -24.97
CA ARG A 162 -36.24 4.59 -24.24
C ARG A 162 -36.81 4.20 -22.87
N VAL A 163 -36.49 4.99 -21.84
CA VAL A 163 -37.07 4.82 -20.50
C VAL A 163 -38.45 5.48 -20.45
N ASP A 164 -39.42 4.66 -20.07
CA ASP A 164 -40.84 4.97 -19.93
C ASP A 164 -41.34 4.28 -18.65
N ILE A 165 -41.33 5.01 -17.54
CA ILE A 165 -41.83 4.58 -16.23
C ILE A 165 -42.52 5.73 -15.51
N SER A 166 -43.52 5.40 -14.69
CA SER A 166 -44.17 6.35 -13.78
C SER A 166 -43.53 6.25 -12.40
N ALA A 167 -42.58 7.14 -12.11
CA ALA A 167 -41.89 7.23 -10.82
C ALA A 167 -42.30 8.51 -10.04
N PRO A 168 -43.53 8.59 -9.50
CA PRO A 168 -44.11 9.83 -8.95
C PRO A 168 -43.50 10.31 -7.62
N GLN A 169 -42.49 9.62 -7.07
CA GLN A 169 -41.73 10.07 -5.90
C GLN A 169 -40.26 10.37 -6.19
N LEU A 170 -39.84 10.28 -7.47
CA LEU A 170 -38.43 10.39 -7.86
C LEU A 170 -37.84 11.75 -7.48
N ARG A 171 -36.78 11.70 -6.67
CA ARG A 171 -36.03 12.85 -6.15
C ARG A 171 -34.57 12.81 -6.58
N LEU A 172 -33.99 11.63 -6.77
CA LEU A 172 -32.62 11.45 -7.28
C LEU A 172 -32.66 10.68 -8.60
N LEU A 173 -32.06 11.26 -9.64
CA LEU A 173 -31.72 10.56 -10.88
C LEU A 173 -30.23 10.73 -11.15
N SER A 174 -29.49 9.64 -11.24
CA SER A 174 -28.07 9.64 -11.61
C SER A 174 -27.82 8.74 -12.82
N LEU A 175 -27.18 9.31 -13.83
CA LEU A 175 -26.89 8.69 -15.12
C LEU A 175 -25.37 8.75 -15.36
N HIS A 176 -24.73 7.61 -15.58
CA HIS A 176 -23.28 7.50 -15.80
C HIS A 176 -22.99 6.68 -17.06
N TYR A 177 -22.30 7.31 -18.03
CA TYR A 177 -21.98 6.76 -19.36
C TYR A 177 -23.23 6.44 -20.21
N GLN A 178 -24.36 7.09 -19.91
CA GLN A 178 -25.67 6.79 -20.50
C GLN A 178 -26.14 7.78 -21.56
N GLU A 179 -27.05 7.35 -22.44
CA GLU A 179 -27.64 8.23 -23.43
C GLU A 179 -28.76 9.10 -22.82
N TYR A 180 -28.52 10.37 -22.52
CA TYR A 180 -29.44 11.16 -21.66
C TYR A 180 -30.87 11.28 -22.24
N HIS A 181 -31.00 11.31 -23.56
CA HIS A 181 -32.26 11.45 -24.26
C HIS A 181 -33.21 10.25 -24.09
N ILE A 182 -32.66 9.08 -23.74
CA ILE A 182 -33.39 7.87 -23.35
C ILE A 182 -34.13 8.08 -22.03
N TRP A 183 -33.56 8.88 -21.12
CA TRP A 183 -34.03 9.12 -19.76
C TRP A 183 -34.83 10.43 -19.59
N GLU A 184 -35.00 11.22 -20.67
CA GLU A 184 -35.66 12.54 -20.68
C GLU A 184 -37.05 12.56 -20.02
N HIS A 185 -37.80 11.45 -20.00
CA HIS A 185 -39.12 11.41 -19.37
C HIS A 185 -39.07 11.66 -17.85
N LEU A 186 -37.96 11.30 -17.20
CA LEU A 186 -37.80 11.40 -15.74
C LEU A 186 -37.35 12.78 -15.27
N PHE A 187 -37.11 13.72 -16.19
CA PHE A 187 -36.66 15.09 -15.93
C PHE A 187 -37.85 15.94 -15.46
N THR A 188 -38.33 15.64 -14.24
CA THR A 188 -39.57 16.16 -13.67
C THR A 188 -39.33 17.22 -12.59
N SER A 189 -40.37 18.00 -12.32
CA SER A 189 -40.40 18.98 -11.22
C SER A 189 -40.41 18.37 -9.81
N LYS A 190 -40.26 17.05 -9.66
CA LYS A 190 -40.07 16.38 -8.36
C LYS A 190 -38.60 16.04 -8.06
N LEU A 191 -37.74 16.03 -9.09
CA LEU A 191 -36.30 15.87 -8.90
C LEU A 191 -35.76 16.97 -7.98
N ARG A 192 -34.89 16.54 -7.07
CA ARG A 192 -34.10 17.36 -6.17
C ARG A 192 -32.62 17.23 -6.51
N ARG A 193 -32.17 16.03 -6.83
CA ARG A 193 -30.82 15.71 -7.27
C ARG A 193 -30.86 15.11 -8.68
N LEU A 194 -30.08 15.68 -9.59
CA LEU A 194 -29.93 15.21 -10.97
C LEU A 194 -28.44 15.15 -11.30
N GLU A 195 -27.95 13.98 -11.68
CA GLU A 195 -26.57 13.79 -12.12
C GLU A 195 -26.55 13.17 -13.52
N ILE A 196 -25.78 13.79 -14.41
CA ILE A 196 -25.59 13.39 -15.80
C ILE A 196 -24.09 13.34 -16.01
N ARG A 197 -23.49 12.14 -16.05
CA ARG A 197 -22.05 11.92 -16.08
C ARG A 197 -21.60 11.10 -17.29
N THR A 198 -20.63 11.62 -18.02
CA THR A 198 -20.09 11.08 -19.29
C THR A 198 -21.19 10.67 -20.27
N CYS A 199 -22.31 11.39 -20.28
CA CYS A 199 -23.50 11.02 -21.05
C CYS A 199 -23.42 11.40 -22.52
N TYR A 200 -24.08 10.61 -23.37
CA TYR A 200 -24.05 10.74 -24.83
C TYR A 200 -25.45 10.98 -25.44
N PRO A 201 -25.55 11.51 -26.68
CA PRO A 201 -24.57 12.47 -27.21
C PRO A 201 -24.38 13.64 -26.24
N PHE A 202 -23.46 14.56 -26.52
CA PHE A 202 -23.30 15.74 -25.67
C PHE A 202 -24.58 16.60 -25.62
N ILE A 203 -24.94 17.09 -24.44
CA ILE A 203 -26.18 17.85 -24.23
C ILE A 203 -26.00 19.29 -24.70
N SER A 204 -26.88 19.79 -25.57
CA SER A 204 -26.76 21.17 -26.09
C SER A 204 -27.32 22.21 -25.12
N ALA A 205 -26.88 23.47 -25.26
CA ALA A 205 -27.36 24.61 -24.47
C ALA A 205 -28.91 24.70 -24.42
N ALA A 206 -29.56 24.51 -25.57
CA ALA A 206 -31.02 24.51 -25.69
C ALA A 206 -31.69 23.31 -25.00
N ARG A 207 -31.03 22.14 -24.96
CA ARG A 207 -31.50 20.95 -24.22
C ARG A 207 -31.37 21.15 -22.72
N ILE A 208 -30.25 21.70 -22.23
CA ILE A 208 -30.10 22.11 -20.81
C ILE A 208 -31.22 23.08 -20.41
N GLN A 209 -31.48 24.13 -21.20
CA GLN A 209 -32.53 25.11 -20.86
C GLN A 209 -33.93 24.49 -20.82
N THR A 210 -34.25 23.61 -21.78
CA THR A 210 -35.61 23.06 -21.92
C THR A 210 -35.90 21.90 -20.97
N LEU A 211 -34.95 20.97 -20.80
CA LEU A 211 -35.13 19.76 -19.99
C LEU A 211 -34.83 20.02 -18.51
N ILE A 212 -33.71 20.67 -18.22
CA ILE A 212 -33.23 20.84 -16.86
C ILE A 212 -33.82 22.10 -16.26
N PHE A 213 -33.61 23.26 -16.89
CA PHE A 213 -33.96 24.54 -16.25
C PHE A 213 -35.46 24.85 -16.26
N ARG A 214 -36.22 24.29 -17.22
CA ARG A 214 -37.69 24.39 -17.29
C ARG A 214 -38.41 23.12 -16.83
N GLY A 215 -37.86 21.92 -17.10
CA GLY A 215 -38.48 20.64 -16.70
C GLY A 215 -38.25 20.26 -15.23
N CYS A 216 -37.10 20.62 -14.66
CA CYS A 216 -36.67 20.23 -13.31
C CYS A 216 -36.55 21.41 -12.31
N PRO A 217 -37.55 22.32 -12.18
CA PRO A 217 -37.41 23.59 -11.45
C PRO A 217 -37.10 23.46 -9.95
N ASN A 218 -37.32 22.30 -9.34
CA ASN A 218 -37.08 22.04 -7.91
C ASN A 218 -35.75 21.32 -7.62
N VAL A 219 -34.90 21.11 -8.63
CA VAL A 219 -33.55 20.55 -8.42
C VAL A 219 -32.75 21.51 -7.54
N CYS A 220 -32.30 20.99 -6.40
CA CYS A 220 -31.32 21.64 -5.53
C CYS A 220 -29.89 21.20 -5.86
N ASP A 221 -29.66 19.98 -6.34
CA ASP A 221 -28.32 19.43 -6.53
C ASP A 221 -28.16 18.93 -7.98
N LEU A 222 -27.37 19.63 -8.79
CA LEU A 222 -27.24 19.39 -10.23
C LEU A 222 -25.78 19.06 -10.60
N THR A 223 -25.50 17.86 -11.11
CA THR A 223 -24.19 17.50 -11.66
C THR A 223 -24.28 17.27 -13.16
N LEU A 224 -23.46 17.98 -13.93
CA LEU A 224 -23.30 17.87 -15.37
C LEU A 224 -21.82 17.58 -15.64
N HIS A 225 -21.48 16.33 -15.94
CA HIS A 225 -20.15 15.88 -16.31
C HIS A 225 -20.18 15.45 -17.78
N THR A 226 -19.87 16.36 -18.71
CA THR A 226 -20.01 16.16 -20.15
C THR A 226 -19.09 17.12 -20.91
N GLY A 227 -18.49 16.69 -22.03
CA GLY A 227 -18.20 17.66 -23.10
C GLY A 227 -19.51 18.28 -23.59
N LEU A 228 -19.51 19.51 -24.08
CA LEU A 228 -20.71 20.14 -24.66
C LEU A 228 -20.51 20.36 -26.16
N ALA A 229 -21.59 20.66 -26.87
CA ALA A 229 -21.50 21.23 -28.20
C ALA A 229 -21.26 22.75 -28.08
N SER A 230 -20.39 23.30 -28.93
CA SER A 230 -19.84 24.66 -28.82
C SER A 230 -20.81 25.81 -29.16
N ASP A 231 -22.10 25.64 -28.86
CA ASP A 231 -23.15 26.64 -29.03
C ASP A 231 -23.13 27.63 -27.85
N SER A 232 -22.96 28.94 -28.09
CA SER A 232 -22.84 29.91 -26.97
C SER A 232 -24.12 29.98 -26.13
N PHE A 233 -23.99 29.95 -24.80
CA PHE A 233 -25.12 29.85 -23.87
C PHE A 233 -25.71 31.21 -23.48
N ARG A 234 -25.43 32.26 -24.25
CA ARG A 234 -25.83 33.67 -23.98
C ARG A 234 -27.31 33.85 -23.64
N ASP A 235 -28.20 33.00 -24.18
CA ASP A 235 -29.65 33.06 -23.96
C ASP A 235 -30.15 32.37 -22.68
N LEU A 236 -29.30 31.58 -21.98
CA LEU A 236 -29.66 30.93 -20.71
C LEU A 236 -30.05 31.95 -19.62
N ALA A 237 -29.52 33.18 -19.69
CA ALA A 237 -29.66 34.25 -18.70
C ALA A 237 -31.11 34.66 -18.39
N SER A 238 -32.04 34.24 -19.25
CA SER A 238 -33.49 34.42 -19.10
C SER A 238 -34.14 33.46 -18.08
N THR A 239 -33.50 32.34 -17.71
CA THR A 239 -34.12 31.27 -16.89
C THR A 239 -33.16 30.65 -15.86
N PRO A 240 -32.77 31.37 -14.78
CA PRO A 240 -32.00 30.80 -13.68
C PRO A 240 -32.84 29.83 -12.84
N LEU A 241 -32.30 28.64 -12.53
CA LEU A 241 -32.86 27.73 -11.52
C LEU A 241 -32.67 28.31 -10.12
N ARG A 242 -33.64 29.10 -9.64
CA ARG A 242 -33.63 29.78 -8.33
C ARG A 242 -33.61 28.85 -7.10
N HIS A 243 -33.67 27.54 -7.31
CA HIS A 243 -33.71 26.52 -6.25
C HIS A 243 -32.46 25.65 -6.22
N VAL A 244 -31.55 25.76 -7.19
CA VAL A 244 -30.25 25.07 -7.15
C VAL A 244 -29.42 25.61 -5.99
N ARG A 245 -28.99 24.68 -5.14
CA ARG A 245 -28.13 24.87 -3.98
C ARG A 245 -26.72 24.39 -4.24
N SER A 246 -26.57 23.28 -4.96
CA SER A 246 -25.30 22.69 -5.42
C SER A 246 -25.32 22.51 -6.95
N LEU A 247 -24.30 22.99 -7.66
CA LEU A 247 -24.09 22.76 -9.10
C LEU A 247 -22.67 22.24 -9.33
N SER A 248 -22.48 21.16 -10.08
CA SER A 248 -21.17 20.62 -10.47
C SER A 248 -21.05 20.54 -11.99
N LEU A 249 -20.07 21.23 -12.60
CA LEU A 249 -19.84 21.27 -14.05
C LEU A 249 -18.48 20.64 -14.41
N ARG A 250 -18.45 19.40 -14.92
CA ARG A 250 -17.22 18.61 -15.07
C ARG A 250 -16.93 18.24 -16.53
N MET A 251 -15.65 18.17 -16.89
CA MET A 251 -15.06 17.86 -18.21
C MET A 251 -15.66 18.66 -19.39
N MET A 252 -16.10 19.90 -19.14
CA MET A 252 -16.59 20.87 -20.13
C MET A 252 -15.45 21.78 -20.62
N ASN A 253 -15.67 22.51 -21.73
CA ASN A 253 -14.77 23.61 -22.09
C ASN A 253 -14.96 24.78 -21.10
N THR A 254 -13.84 25.42 -20.73
CA THR A 254 -13.78 26.57 -19.82
C THR A 254 -14.70 27.72 -20.25
N HIS A 255 -14.84 27.97 -21.56
CA HIS A 255 -15.76 28.98 -22.09
C HIS A 255 -17.24 28.60 -21.92
N GLU A 256 -17.59 27.31 -21.97
CA GLU A 256 -18.97 26.82 -21.83
C GLU A 256 -19.40 26.89 -20.36
N MET A 257 -18.50 26.56 -19.43
CA MET A 257 -18.70 26.76 -17.99
C MET A 257 -18.94 28.23 -17.65
N VAL A 258 -18.10 29.13 -18.18
CA VAL A 258 -18.25 30.60 -18.07
C VAL A 258 -19.64 31.04 -18.50
N ASP A 259 -20.06 30.59 -19.68
CA ASP A 259 -21.33 30.98 -20.28
C ASP A 259 -22.53 30.42 -19.48
N ILE A 260 -22.47 29.18 -18.98
CA ILE A 260 -23.47 28.61 -18.05
C ILE A 260 -23.54 29.40 -16.73
N ILE A 261 -22.40 29.70 -16.10
CA ILE A 261 -22.34 30.34 -14.78
C ILE A 261 -22.84 31.80 -14.86
N ARG A 262 -22.41 32.55 -15.89
CA ARG A 262 -22.94 33.88 -16.24
C ARG A 262 -24.44 33.91 -16.36
N ALA A 263 -24.98 32.86 -16.98
CA ALA A 263 -26.34 32.82 -17.46
C ALA A 263 -27.36 32.28 -16.43
N GLY A 264 -27.03 32.33 -15.13
CA GLY A 264 -28.04 32.21 -14.09
C GLY A 264 -27.56 31.95 -12.67
N PHE A 265 -26.26 31.72 -12.44
CA PHE A 265 -25.79 31.00 -11.25
C PHE A 265 -24.71 31.69 -10.42
N ALA A 266 -23.84 32.48 -11.05
CA ALA A 266 -22.68 33.12 -10.44
C ALA A 266 -22.94 33.73 -9.04
N ALA A 267 -23.98 34.58 -8.95
CA ALA A 267 -24.36 35.35 -7.77
C ALA A 267 -25.63 34.83 -7.07
N THR A 268 -26.05 33.59 -7.34
CA THR A 268 -27.32 33.00 -6.86
C THR A 268 -27.15 31.60 -6.25
N ILE A 269 -26.18 30.81 -6.70
CA ILE A 269 -25.91 29.49 -6.14
C ILE A 269 -25.04 29.57 -4.88
N PRO A 270 -25.44 28.92 -3.76
CA PRO A 270 -24.58 28.64 -2.62
C PRO A 270 -23.33 27.83 -2.99
N ASP A 271 -23.46 26.59 -3.44
CA ASP A 271 -22.36 25.64 -3.70
C ASP A 271 -22.19 25.38 -5.21
N LEU A 272 -21.02 25.66 -5.78
CA LEU A 272 -20.77 25.57 -7.23
C LEU A 272 -19.39 24.96 -7.49
N ALA A 273 -19.35 23.67 -7.80
CA ALA A 273 -18.18 22.94 -8.25
C ALA A 273 -18.02 23.00 -9.79
N VAL A 274 -16.79 22.94 -10.28
CA VAL A 274 -16.45 22.69 -11.68
C VAL A 274 -15.24 21.75 -11.77
N GLU A 275 -14.95 21.19 -12.95
CA GLU A 275 -13.80 20.30 -13.21
C GLU A 275 -13.39 20.42 -14.69
N THR A 276 -12.30 21.11 -15.01
CA THR A 276 -11.84 21.37 -16.37
C THR A 276 -10.80 20.34 -16.84
N PRO A 277 -10.77 19.99 -18.15
CA PRO A 277 -9.68 19.24 -18.76
C PRO A 277 -8.53 20.16 -19.22
N ASP A 278 -8.75 21.49 -19.25
CA ASP A 278 -7.67 22.48 -19.34
C ASP A 278 -7.11 22.72 -17.93
N PHE A 279 -5.81 22.47 -17.77
CA PHE A 279 -5.05 22.64 -16.53
C PHE A 279 -4.16 23.89 -16.56
N ARG A 280 -4.32 24.79 -17.55
CA ARG A 280 -3.55 26.03 -17.66
C ARG A 280 -4.41 27.25 -17.33
N VAL A 281 -3.78 28.32 -16.85
CA VAL A 281 -4.44 29.60 -16.55
C VAL A 281 -4.63 30.42 -17.84
N SER A 282 -5.36 29.83 -18.79
CA SER A 282 -5.77 30.42 -20.06
C SER A 282 -6.75 31.59 -19.86
N ASP A 283 -6.94 32.44 -20.87
CA ASP A 283 -7.93 33.53 -20.79
C ASP A 283 -9.36 33.01 -20.55
N GLY A 284 -9.66 31.78 -20.98
CA GLY A 284 -10.89 31.07 -20.64
C GLY A 284 -10.96 30.72 -19.15
N MET A 285 -9.86 30.25 -18.55
CA MET A 285 -9.76 29.97 -17.11
C MET A 285 -9.89 31.24 -16.27
N LYS A 286 -9.25 32.35 -16.68
CA LYS A 286 -9.38 33.65 -16.01
C LYS A 286 -10.83 34.16 -16.05
N ALA A 287 -11.48 34.03 -17.19
CA ALA A 287 -12.91 34.32 -17.31
C ALA A 287 -13.79 33.41 -16.42
N LEU A 288 -13.41 32.15 -16.20
CA LEU A 288 -14.12 31.22 -15.31
C LEU A 288 -13.96 31.61 -13.85
N ILE A 289 -12.74 31.89 -13.40
CA ILE A 289 -12.43 32.37 -12.05
C ILE A 289 -13.21 33.66 -11.76
N ALA A 290 -13.20 34.62 -12.68
CA ALA A 290 -13.94 35.88 -12.55
C ALA A 290 -15.47 35.69 -12.37
N GLU A 291 -16.07 34.64 -12.93
CA GLU A 291 -17.50 34.34 -12.80
C GLU A 291 -17.82 33.43 -11.61
N LEU A 292 -16.91 32.54 -11.18
CA LEU A 292 -17.02 31.80 -9.92
C LEU A 292 -17.00 32.74 -8.71
N LEU A 293 -16.14 33.77 -8.77
CA LEU A 293 -15.98 34.81 -7.75
C LEU A 293 -17.08 35.88 -7.76
N ARG A 294 -17.90 35.93 -8.81
CA ARG A 294 -18.80 37.07 -9.07
C ARG A 294 -19.93 37.19 -8.06
N GLY A 295 -19.84 38.22 -7.22
CA GLY A 295 -20.87 38.54 -6.22
C GLY A 295 -20.72 37.79 -4.90
N ILE A 296 -19.64 37.01 -4.73
CA ILE A 296 -19.20 36.52 -3.43
C ILE A 296 -18.01 37.34 -2.93
N THR A 297 -17.95 37.57 -1.63
CA THR A 297 -16.73 38.01 -0.95
C THR A 297 -16.06 36.75 -0.41
N VAL A 298 -14.96 36.32 -1.01
CA VAL A 298 -14.27 35.10 -0.60
C VAL A 298 -13.62 35.33 0.76
N THR A 299 -14.26 34.81 1.80
CA THR A 299 -13.71 34.81 3.17
C THR A 299 -13.03 33.50 3.51
N GLY A 300 -13.09 32.49 2.64
CA GLY A 300 -12.49 31.18 2.86
C GLY A 300 -11.92 30.59 1.59
N VAL A 301 -10.82 29.87 1.71
CA VAL A 301 -10.23 29.00 0.68
C VAL A 301 -10.07 27.61 1.32
N GLU A 302 -10.03 26.56 0.52
CA GLU A 302 -9.96 25.15 0.88
C GLU A 302 -9.28 24.41 -0.29
N PHE A 303 -8.42 23.41 -0.04
CA PHE A 303 -7.71 22.65 -1.09
C PHE A 303 -7.75 21.16 -0.78
N ASP A 304 -8.55 20.37 -1.50
CA ASP A 304 -8.84 18.95 -1.21
C ASP A 304 -7.84 17.98 -1.87
N THR A 305 -7.65 16.80 -1.26
CA THR A 305 -6.86 15.64 -1.71
C THR A 305 -7.13 15.21 -3.15
N ASP A 306 -8.37 15.35 -3.64
CA ASP A 306 -8.72 15.16 -5.05
C ASP A 306 -8.24 16.34 -5.94
N TYR A 307 -7.13 16.98 -5.55
CA TYR A 307 -6.56 18.20 -6.15
C TYR A 307 -7.67 19.19 -6.51
N THR A 308 -8.48 19.61 -5.53
CA THR A 308 -9.67 20.46 -5.76
C THR A 308 -9.66 21.71 -4.87
N LEU A 309 -9.45 22.87 -5.49
CA LEU A 309 -9.49 24.19 -4.87
C LEU A 309 -10.95 24.65 -4.69
N THR A 310 -11.33 24.91 -3.46
CA THR A 310 -12.66 25.32 -3.03
C THR A 310 -12.63 26.70 -2.37
N LEU A 311 -13.38 27.67 -2.91
CA LEU A 311 -13.49 29.02 -2.32
C LEU A 311 -14.83 29.17 -1.60
N SER A 312 -14.84 29.68 -0.37
CA SER A 312 -16.05 29.87 0.43
C SER A 312 -16.27 31.31 0.87
N ALA A 313 -17.54 31.65 1.12
CA ALA A 313 -17.95 32.95 1.63
C ALA A 313 -18.85 32.75 2.86
N PHE A 314 -18.45 33.28 4.01
CA PHE A 314 -19.11 33.10 5.29
C PHE A 314 -19.71 34.42 5.79
N GLY A 315 -21.03 34.55 5.69
CA GLY A 315 -21.82 35.47 6.51
C GLY A 315 -21.82 36.95 6.09
N GLN A 316 -21.26 37.31 4.93
CA GLN A 316 -21.35 38.67 4.38
C GLN A 316 -21.73 38.65 2.89
N GLY A 317 -23.01 38.92 2.61
CA GLY A 317 -23.58 38.98 1.26
C GLY A 317 -25.03 38.48 1.22
N ALA A 318 -25.71 38.68 0.09
CA ALA A 318 -27.10 38.24 -0.11
C ALA A 318 -27.26 36.70 -0.21
N LEU A 319 -26.15 35.97 -0.35
CA LEU A 319 -26.10 34.50 -0.50
C LEU A 319 -26.05 33.72 0.83
N GLY A 320 -25.72 34.38 1.94
CA GLY A 320 -25.49 33.70 3.22
C GLY A 320 -24.14 33.00 3.28
N ALA A 321 -24.14 31.67 3.10
CA ALA A 321 -22.93 30.84 3.02
C ALA A 321 -22.79 30.26 1.61
N ALA A 322 -21.62 30.39 1.00
CA ALA A 322 -21.33 29.89 -0.35
C ALA A 322 -20.02 29.10 -0.41
N ARG A 323 -19.89 28.23 -1.43
CA ARG A 323 -18.75 27.34 -1.76
C ARG A 323 -18.54 27.32 -3.29
N ARG A 324 -17.29 27.21 -3.75
CA ARG A 324 -16.86 27.31 -5.16
C ARG A 324 -15.70 26.37 -5.45
N SER A 325 -15.96 25.11 -5.79
CA SER A 325 -14.90 24.11 -6.05
C SER A 325 -14.46 24.12 -7.52
N PHE A 326 -13.17 23.92 -7.80
CA PHE A 326 -12.60 23.73 -9.14
C PHE A 326 -11.27 22.96 -9.05
N PRO A 327 -10.79 22.30 -10.13
CA PRO A 327 -9.66 21.40 -10.00
C PRO A 327 -8.34 22.18 -10.03
N ALA A 328 -7.34 21.59 -9.40
CA ALA A 328 -6.11 22.24 -8.96
C ALA A 328 -4.86 21.48 -9.46
N CYS A 329 -4.93 21.05 -10.73
CA CYS A 329 -3.85 20.50 -11.56
C CYS A 329 -3.18 19.20 -11.07
N LEU A 330 -3.27 18.15 -11.90
CA LEU A 330 -2.51 16.89 -11.76
C LEU A 330 -0.97 17.04 -11.96
N LEU A 331 -0.48 18.26 -12.19
CA LEU A 331 0.95 18.61 -12.26
C LEU A 331 1.18 19.91 -11.47
N PRO A 332 1.31 19.85 -10.13
CA PRO A 332 1.26 21.03 -9.27
C PRO A 332 2.26 22.15 -9.62
N SER A 333 3.51 21.82 -9.94
CA SER A 333 4.61 22.81 -10.02
C SER A 333 4.53 23.83 -11.17
N LEU A 334 3.56 23.71 -12.10
CA LEU A 334 3.60 24.42 -13.38
C LEU A 334 2.55 25.53 -13.58
N CYS A 335 1.54 25.69 -12.71
CA CYS A 335 0.44 26.66 -12.95
C CYS A 335 -0.07 27.45 -11.72
N TRP A 336 0.42 27.17 -10.50
CA TRP A 336 -0.07 27.83 -9.28
C TRP A 336 0.15 29.36 -9.19
N PRO A 337 1.31 29.93 -9.57
CA PRO A 337 1.56 31.37 -9.44
C PRO A 337 0.56 32.24 -10.23
N ASP A 338 0.24 31.83 -11.46
CA ASP A 338 -0.71 32.54 -12.32
C ASP A 338 -2.15 32.47 -11.76
N LEU A 339 -2.52 31.34 -11.16
CA LEU A 339 -3.85 31.13 -10.57
C LEU A 339 -4.03 32.00 -9.32
N TRP A 340 -3.03 32.05 -8.44
CA TRP A 340 -3.08 32.91 -7.26
C TRP A 340 -3.06 34.40 -7.63
N ALA A 341 -2.26 34.80 -8.64
CA ALA A 341 -2.25 36.17 -9.15
C ALA A 341 -3.65 36.61 -9.65
N GLU A 342 -4.38 35.72 -10.35
CA GLU A 342 -5.77 35.98 -10.76
C GLU A 342 -6.70 36.10 -9.54
N LEU A 343 -6.62 35.21 -8.55
CA LEU A 343 -7.42 35.32 -7.31
C LEU A 343 -7.18 36.65 -6.57
N VAL A 344 -5.93 37.11 -6.50
CA VAL A 344 -5.58 38.40 -5.88
C VAL A 344 -6.06 39.58 -6.72
N ALA A 345 -6.04 39.49 -8.06
CA ALA A 345 -6.65 40.50 -8.94
C ALA A 345 -8.16 40.67 -8.70
N HIS A 346 -8.86 39.58 -8.32
CA HIS A 346 -10.26 39.61 -7.86
C HIS A 346 -10.43 39.88 -6.35
N ASN A 347 -9.42 40.49 -5.71
CA ASN A 347 -9.46 41.00 -4.33
C ASN A 347 -9.62 39.91 -3.24
N VAL A 348 -9.39 38.63 -3.55
CA VAL A 348 -9.45 37.52 -2.58
C VAL A 348 -8.42 37.73 -1.46
N GLY A 349 -7.18 38.10 -1.81
CA GLY A 349 -6.10 38.34 -0.85
C GLY A 349 -6.34 39.47 0.17
N HIS A 350 -7.36 40.31 -0.04
CA HIS A 350 -7.80 41.36 0.88
C HIS A 350 -9.09 41.04 1.64
N THR A 351 -9.78 39.95 1.27
CA THR A 351 -11.10 39.58 1.83
C THR A 351 -11.11 38.22 2.54
N LEU A 352 -10.06 37.43 2.34
CA LEU A 352 -9.83 36.14 2.98
C LEU A 352 -9.82 36.24 4.51
N ARG A 353 -10.48 35.28 5.17
CA ARG A 353 -10.51 35.09 6.63
C ARG A 353 -10.27 33.64 7.07
N VAL A 354 -10.27 32.69 6.15
CA VAL A 354 -10.02 31.27 6.36
C VAL A 354 -9.18 30.77 5.19
N LEU A 355 -8.13 30.00 5.45
CA LEU A 355 -7.31 29.37 4.39
C LEU A 355 -7.13 27.90 4.78
N ASP A 356 -7.98 27.03 4.25
CA ASP A 356 -8.09 25.61 4.58
C ASP A 356 -7.26 24.76 3.61
N PHE A 357 -6.64 23.69 4.10
CA PHE A 357 -5.80 22.79 3.31
C PHE A 357 -6.18 21.36 3.66
N THR A 358 -7.11 20.81 2.87
CA THR A 358 -7.62 19.44 2.94
C THR A 358 -6.84 18.50 2.00
N CYS A 359 -5.54 18.77 1.75
CA CYS A 359 -4.69 18.03 0.81
C CYS A 359 -3.24 17.85 1.26
N ASP A 360 -2.55 16.96 0.55
CA ASP A 360 -1.17 16.54 0.79
C ASP A 360 -0.13 17.26 -0.08
N LYS A 361 -0.47 18.33 -0.82
CA LYS A 361 0.50 19.09 -1.65
C LYS A 361 0.34 20.61 -1.54
N TRP A 362 0.02 21.09 -0.33
CA TRP A 362 -0.17 22.52 -0.03
C TRP A 362 1.12 23.35 -0.12
N ASN A 363 2.28 22.73 0.09
CA ASN A 363 3.60 23.39 0.03
C ASN A 363 3.88 24.09 -1.33
N VAL A 364 3.35 23.55 -2.43
CA VAL A 364 3.54 24.09 -3.81
C VAL A 364 2.87 25.46 -4.01
N LEU A 365 1.95 25.86 -3.12
CA LEU A 365 1.23 27.15 -3.18
C LEU A 365 1.99 28.31 -2.53
N VAL A 366 2.96 28.04 -1.65
CA VAL A 366 3.64 29.10 -0.88
C VAL A 366 4.39 30.10 -1.76
N PRO A 367 5.12 29.72 -2.83
CA PRO A 367 5.75 30.69 -3.74
C PRO A 367 4.75 31.68 -4.35
N ALA A 368 3.53 31.23 -4.62
CA ALA A 368 2.46 32.06 -5.18
C ALA A 368 1.91 33.05 -4.14
N ILE A 369 1.70 32.60 -2.89
CA ILE A 369 1.30 33.49 -1.79
C ILE A 369 2.41 34.51 -1.47
N ALA A 370 3.68 34.14 -1.62
CA ALA A 370 4.81 35.04 -1.41
C ALA A 370 4.93 36.15 -2.48
N THR A 371 4.58 35.90 -3.74
CA THR A 371 4.58 36.96 -4.78
C THR A 371 3.39 37.92 -4.66
N HIS A 372 2.25 37.45 -4.13
CA HIS A 372 1.06 38.26 -3.90
C HIS A 372 0.49 38.03 -2.48
N PRO A 373 1.07 38.68 -1.45
CA PRO A 373 0.77 38.41 -0.05
C PRO A 373 -0.63 38.85 0.40
N LEU A 374 -1.16 38.14 1.39
CA LEU A 374 -2.44 38.42 2.05
C LEU A 374 -2.36 39.72 2.88
N GLY A 375 -3.36 40.60 2.78
CA GLY A 375 -3.30 41.91 3.44
C GLY A 375 -4.64 42.47 3.91
N GLY A 376 -4.73 42.87 5.18
CA GLY A 376 -5.79 43.77 5.67
C GLY A 376 -7.00 43.12 6.36
N GLN A 377 -7.08 41.79 6.46
CA GLN A 377 -8.07 41.07 7.29
C GLN A 377 -7.38 40.04 8.18
N GLU A 378 -8.01 39.69 9.31
CA GLU A 378 -7.59 38.59 10.18
C GLU A 378 -7.87 37.23 9.52
N VAL A 379 -6.87 36.35 9.47
CA VAL A 379 -6.96 35.03 8.80
C VAL A 379 -6.90 33.86 9.80
N GLU A 380 -7.76 32.87 9.59
CA GLU A 380 -7.78 31.54 10.23
C GLU A 380 -7.19 30.50 9.25
N LEU A 381 -5.90 30.20 9.36
CA LEU A 381 -5.28 29.12 8.60
C LEU A 381 -5.82 27.79 9.11
N ARG A 382 -6.33 26.93 8.24
CA ARG A 382 -6.72 25.57 8.61
C ARG A 382 -5.93 24.57 7.80
N LEU A 383 -5.55 23.49 8.45
CA LEU A 383 -4.69 22.46 7.90
C LEU A 383 -5.28 21.12 8.32
N GLN A 384 -5.93 20.44 7.38
CA GLN A 384 -6.07 19.00 7.53
C GLN A 384 -4.67 18.40 7.41
N LEU A 385 -4.40 17.48 8.31
CA LEU A 385 -3.12 16.80 8.33
C LEU A 385 -3.21 15.61 7.34
N TYR A 386 -2.08 15.21 6.74
CA TYR A 386 -2.03 14.08 5.81
C TYR A 386 -0.66 13.39 5.88
N SER A 387 -0.59 12.17 5.38
CA SER A 387 0.68 11.44 5.18
C SER A 387 1.69 12.23 4.37
N SER A 388 1.29 12.71 3.19
CA SER A 388 2.21 13.12 2.13
C SER A 388 2.47 14.63 2.03
N SER A 389 2.03 15.47 2.99
CA SER A 389 2.13 16.95 2.88
C SER A 389 3.52 17.58 2.82
N PHE A 390 4.56 16.75 2.74
CA PHE A 390 5.95 17.13 2.60
C PHE A 390 6.70 16.24 1.58
N ASP A 391 6.02 15.63 0.60
CA ASP A 391 6.55 14.72 -0.44
C ASP A 391 7.62 15.37 -1.36
N PRO A 392 8.75 14.69 -1.74
CA PRO A 392 9.92 15.35 -2.34
C PRO A 392 9.78 15.98 -3.74
N GLU A 393 8.77 15.63 -4.54
CA GLU A 393 8.77 15.87 -6.00
C GLU A 393 8.77 17.35 -6.45
N TYR A 394 8.34 18.30 -5.61
CA TYR A 394 7.90 19.62 -6.08
C TYR A 394 8.67 20.84 -5.55
N ILE A 395 9.96 20.67 -5.19
CA ILE A 395 10.87 21.81 -4.97
C ILE A 395 11.17 22.51 -6.33
N PRO A 396 11.01 23.84 -6.46
CA PRO A 396 11.35 24.54 -7.70
C PRO A 396 12.86 24.50 -7.97
N LYS A 397 13.27 24.24 -9.23
CA LYS A 397 14.68 24.11 -9.65
C LYS A 397 15.41 25.46 -9.76
N HIS A 398 15.48 26.18 -8.64
CA HIS A 398 16.25 27.42 -8.46
C HIS A 398 17.26 27.30 -7.30
N GLY A 399 17.96 26.17 -7.23
CA GLY A 399 19.33 26.19 -6.73
C GLY A 399 20.21 26.89 -7.76
N TYR A 400 20.97 27.91 -7.35
CA TYR A 400 21.96 28.54 -8.21
C TYR A 400 23.12 27.58 -8.44
N TRP A 401 23.62 27.55 -9.68
CA TRP A 401 24.97 27.08 -9.97
C TRP A 401 25.87 28.31 -9.83
N GLU A 402 26.55 28.44 -8.69
CA GLU A 402 27.68 29.36 -8.57
C GLU A 402 28.92 28.57 -8.99
N ASP A 403 29.33 28.78 -10.24
CA ASP A 403 30.65 28.38 -10.73
C ASP A 403 31.70 29.24 -9.99
N ASP A 404 32.49 28.64 -9.10
CA ASP A 404 33.75 29.23 -8.65
C ASP A 404 34.86 28.15 -8.70
N ASP A 405 35.78 28.32 -9.64
CA ASP A 405 36.92 27.46 -9.88
C ASP A 405 38.01 27.67 -8.79
N ASP A 406 38.02 26.87 -7.72
CA ASP A 406 39.26 26.67 -6.95
C ASP A 406 39.35 25.29 -6.28
N PHE A 407 40.10 24.38 -6.92
CA PHE A 407 40.55 23.12 -6.31
C PHE A 407 41.68 23.39 -5.32
N VAL A 408 41.35 23.67 -4.06
CA VAL A 408 42.32 23.63 -2.95
C VAL A 408 42.09 22.36 -2.13
N THR A 409 43.03 21.43 -2.23
CA THR A 409 43.06 20.20 -1.44
C THR A 409 43.72 20.45 -0.09
N ASP A 410 42.92 20.63 0.95
CA ASP A 410 43.32 20.44 2.35
C ASP A 410 42.39 19.37 2.98
N GLU A 411 42.92 18.57 3.91
CA GLU A 411 42.54 17.15 4.00
C GLU A 411 41.31 16.80 4.89
N ASP A 412 40.59 17.78 5.44
CA ASP A 412 39.67 17.57 6.59
C ASP A 412 38.17 17.92 6.37
N ASP A 413 37.71 18.48 5.24
CA ASP A 413 36.31 18.98 5.14
C ASP A 413 35.31 18.00 4.50
N GLU A 414 34.46 17.42 5.34
CA GLU A 414 33.03 17.02 5.21
C GLU A 414 32.36 17.02 3.80
N PRO A 415 31.77 15.90 3.31
CA PRO A 415 31.15 15.82 2.00
C PRO A 415 29.69 16.30 2.05
N VAL A 416 29.39 17.34 1.29
CA VAL A 416 28.03 17.91 1.25
C VAL A 416 27.09 16.94 0.55
N TYR A 417 26.12 16.39 1.29
CA TYR A 417 24.88 15.96 0.64
C TYR A 417 23.95 17.15 0.53
N TYR A 418 23.47 17.38 -0.70
CA TYR A 418 22.26 18.12 -0.95
C TYR A 418 21.07 17.35 -0.37
N LYS A 419 20.91 17.53 0.94
CA LYS A 419 19.71 17.25 1.69
C LYS A 419 18.64 18.14 1.07
N CYS A 420 17.77 17.56 0.24
CA CYS A 420 16.48 18.16 -0.07
C CYS A 420 15.67 18.18 1.22
N ILE A 421 15.99 19.13 2.11
CA ILE A 421 15.20 19.37 3.31
C ILE A 421 13.83 19.78 2.78
N LEU A 422 12.83 18.96 3.08
CA LEU A 422 11.45 19.29 2.81
C LEU A 422 10.97 20.25 3.89
N ILE A 423 11.55 21.45 3.82
CA ILE A 423 11.06 22.66 4.45
C ILE A 423 9.76 22.96 3.69
N PRO A 424 8.56 22.75 4.26
CA PRO A 424 7.38 23.44 3.77
C PRO A 424 7.74 24.93 3.71
N MET A 425 7.74 25.51 2.50
CA MET A 425 8.32 26.84 2.31
C MET A 425 7.67 27.86 3.26
N PRO A 426 8.43 28.84 3.80
CA PRO A 426 7.94 29.70 4.87
C PRO A 426 6.74 30.53 4.42
N LEU A 427 5.57 30.20 4.95
CA LEU A 427 4.30 30.82 4.61
C LEU A 427 4.08 32.04 5.51
N HIS A 428 4.34 33.22 4.98
CA HIS A 428 4.11 34.47 5.69
C HIS A 428 2.67 34.97 5.48
N ILE A 429 1.95 35.19 6.59
CA ILE A 429 0.59 35.76 6.61
C ILE A 429 0.58 36.90 7.64
N SER A 430 0.76 38.15 7.20
CA SER A 430 0.95 39.31 8.08
C SER A 430 -0.12 39.46 9.18
N ASN A 431 -1.38 39.20 8.85
CA ASN A 431 -2.53 39.31 9.78
C ASN A 431 -3.10 37.94 10.17
N LEU A 432 -2.25 36.97 10.50
CA LEU A 432 -2.73 35.65 10.94
C LEU A 432 -3.33 35.79 12.35
N ARG A 433 -4.58 35.39 12.52
CA ARG A 433 -5.30 35.47 13.80
C ARG A 433 -5.36 34.10 14.46
N ARG A 434 -5.60 33.05 13.67
CA ARG A 434 -5.84 31.71 14.19
C ARG A 434 -5.27 30.63 13.28
N ILE A 435 -4.98 29.47 13.85
CA ILE A 435 -4.63 28.24 13.14
C ILE A 435 -5.51 27.10 13.67
N VAL A 436 -6.09 26.27 12.81
CA VAL A 436 -6.99 25.16 13.18
C VAL A 436 -6.58 23.87 12.47
N PHE A 437 -6.71 22.73 13.14
CA PHE A 437 -6.37 21.43 12.56
C PHE A 437 -7.55 20.46 12.52
N THR A 438 -7.56 19.59 11.52
CA THR A 438 -8.67 18.67 11.19
C THR A 438 -8.17 17.25 10.88
N ASP A 439 -9.03 16.26 11.14
CA ASP A 439 -8.74 14.82 11.04
C ASP A 439 -9.81 14.09 10.21
N LEU A 440 -9.36 13.08 9.48
CA LEU A 440 -10.15 12.16 8.65
C LEU A 440 -9.41 10.83 8.39
N GLY A 441 -8.26 10.58 9.02
CA GLY A 441 -7.42 9.43 8.70
C GLY A 441 -5.93 9.64 8.99
N HIS A 442 -5.19 8.55 8.81
CA HIS A 442 -3.85 8.30 9.31
C HIS A 442 -2.72 9.19 8.73
N TYR A 443 -1.67 9.43 9.52
CA TYR A 443 -0.62 10.41 9.22
C TYR A 443 0.79 9.83 9.16
N THR A 444 1.62 10.45 8.31
CA THR A 444 3.06 10.20 8.08
C THR A 444 3.74 11.57 7.82
N GLY A 445 4.87 11.67 7.12
CA GLY A 445 5.66 12.89 7.02
C GLY A 445 6.52 12.92 5.75
N PRO A 446 7.52 13.82 5.66
CA PRO A 446 8.37 13.95 4.46
C PRO A 446 9.16 12.68 4.14
N ASP A 447 9.47 11.93 5.20
CA ASP A 447 10.36 10.78 5.22
C ASP A 447 9.62 9.51 5.69
N ASP A 448 8.32 9.40 5.37
CA ASP A 448 7.39 8.38 5.87
C ASP A 448 7.23 8.33 7.42
N GLU A 449 7.75 9.29 8.19
CA GLU A 449 7.56 9.31 9.66
C GLU A 449 6.15 9.76 10.09
N ILE A 450 5.48 9.06 11.03
CA ILE A 450 4.45 9.69 11.89
C ILE A 450 5.17 10.72 12.73
N ILE A 451 5.18 11.93 12.20
CA ILE A 451 5.00 13.10 13.01
C ILE A 451 3.56 13.03 13.53
N SER A 452 3.38 12.37 14.67
CA SER A 452 2.12 12.37 15.42
C SER A 452 1.59 13.80 15.57
N ARG A 453 0.27 13.95 15.51
CA ARG A 453 -0.49 15.19 15.28
C ARG A 453 0.16 16.49 15.79
N VAL A 454 0.57 16.53 17.06
CA VAL A 454 1.08 17.74 17.75
C VAL A 454 2.42 18.29 17.22
N GLU A 455 3.37 17.44 16.80
CA GLU A 455 4.66 17.90 16.23
C GLU A 455 4.54 18.19 14.74
N TYR A 456 3.63 17.52 14.04
CA TYR A 456 3.26 17.86 12.67
C TYR A 456 2.73 19.29 12.63
N ILE A 457 1.79 19.58 13.53
CA ILE A 457 1.31 20.92 13.84
C ILE A 457 2.50 21.85 14.15
N GLY A 458 3.38 21.47 15.07
CA GLY A 458 4.58 22.24 15.43
C GLY A 458 5.47 22.62 14.24
N LYS A 459 5.83 21.66 13.38
CA LYS A 459 6.65 21.89 12.18
C LYS A 459 5.96 22.83 11.17
N ILE A 460 4.63 22.86 11.11
CA ILE A 460 3.91 23.86 10.31
C ILE A 460 3.89 25.22 11.01
N LEU A 461 3.71 25.28 12.34
CA LEU A 461 3.81 26.53 13.10
C LEU A 461 5.19 27.18 12.97
N ASP A 462 6.27 26.39 12.90
CA ASP A 462 7.64 26.89 12.75
C ASP A 462 7.91 27.55 11.37
N VAL A 463 7.14 27.21 10.33
CA VAL A 463 7.25 27.83 8.99
C VAL A 463 6.15 28.84 8.68
N VAL A 464 5.05 28.85 9.44
CA VAL A 464 3.95 29.81 9.31
C VAL A 464 4.27 31.05 10.14
N SER A 465 4.73 32.11 9.48
CA SER A 465 5.12 33.37 10.12
C SER A 465 4.05 34.45 10.00
N SER A 466 4.02 35.40 10.94
CA SER A 466 3.04 36.49 10.97
C SER A 466 3.57 37.73 11.67
N ASP A 467 3.05 38.90 11.29
CA ASP A 467 3.27 40.17 12.00
C ASP A 467 2.30 40.35 13.19
N SER A 468 1.28 39.49 13.28
CA SER A 468 0.33 39.44 14.39
C SER A 468 1.00 39.14 15.73
N LYS A 469 0.76 40.01 16.72
CA LYS A 469 1.33 39.89 18.08
C LYS A 469 0.92 38.62 18.84
N THR A 470 -0.18 37.99 18.47
CA THR A 470 -0.74 36.80 19.09
C THR A 470 -1.54 36.02 18.05
N VAL A 471 -1.26 34.73 17.89
CA VAL A 471 -2.01 33.80 17.03
C VAL A 471 -2.62 32.72 17.92
N GLU A 472 -3.91 32.45 17.75
CA GLU A 472 -4.65 31.41 18.50
C GLU A 472 -4.53 30.06 17.78
N VAL A 473 -4.22 28.96 18.48
CA VAL A 473 -4.11 27.62 17.87
C VAL A 473 -5.20 26.69 18.40
N CYS A 474 -5.93 26.02 17.51
CA CYS A 474 -7.13 25.24 17.81
C CYS A 474 -7.00 23.80 17.29
N VAL A 475 -6.91 22.83 18.21
CA VAL A 475 -6.59 21.42 17.90
C VAL A 475 -7.73 20.42 18.17
N SER A 476 -8.83 20.84 18.82
CA SER A 476 -9.94 19.95 19.19
C SER A 476 -10.77 19.39 18.02
N ARG A 477 -10.51 19.85 16.79
CA ARG A 477 -11.09 19.28 15.56
C ARG A 477 -10.19 18.25 14.87
N ALA A 478 -8.96 18.07 15.34
CA ALA A 478 -8.02 17.07 14.85
C ALA A 478 -8.13 15.75 15.64
N GLY A 479 -9.35 15.27 15.90
CA GLY A 479 -9.62 13.93 16.45
C GLY A 479 -8.96 13.55 17.79
N LEU A 480 -8.55 14.50 18.62
CA LEU A 480 -7.74 14.25 19.84
C LEU A 480 -8.54 13.75 21.07
N GLU A 481 -9.83 13.39 20.95
CA GLU A 481 -10.73 13.21 22.13
C GLU A 481 -11.66 11.96 22.12
N GLU A 482 -11.53 10.98 21.22
CA GLU A 482 -12.39 9.75 21.23
C GLU A 482 -11.64 8.41 21.44
N ASP A 483 -11.96 7.71 22.53
CA ASP A 483 -11.53 6.33 22.85
C ASP A 483 -12.37 5.26 22.10
N GLN A 484 -11.75 4.42 21.26
CA GLN A 484 -12.40 3.27 20.58
C GLN A 484 -12.40 1.99 21.49
N ASP A 485 -12.78 0.76 21.11
CA ASP A 485 -13.61 0.22 20.00
C ASP A 485 -14.74 -0.65 20.63
N PRO A 486 -15.59 -1.32 19.83
CA PRO A 486 -15.48 -2.79 19.90
C PRO A 486 -15.50 -3.53 18.54
N VAL A 487 -14.87 -4.71 18.53
CA VAL A 487 -14.39 -5.43 17.34
C VAL A 487 -15.09 -6.79 17.15
N MET A 488 -15.49 -7.14 15.93
CA MET A 488 -16.11 -8.45 15.57
C MET A 488 -15.45 -9.08 14.33
N CYS A 489 -14.60 -10.09 14.57
CA CYS A 489 -14.07 -11.15 13.68
C CYS A 489 -13.86 -10.93 12.16
N HIS A 490 -12.67 -11.32 11.66
CA HIS A 490 -12.37 -11.62 10.25
C HIS A 490 -11.63 -12.98 10.12
N PRO A 491 -11.54 -13.60 8.92
CA PRO A 491 -11.01 -14.96 8.74
C PRO A 491 -9.47 -15.08 8.80
N LEU A 492 -8.97 -16.32 8.83
CA LEU A 492 -7.55 -16.66 9.00
C LEU A 492 -6.72 -16.49 7.70
N PRO A 493 -5.58 -15.77 7.74
CA PRO A 493 -4.55 -15.81 6.70
C PRO A 493 -3.52 -16.95 6.93
N SER A 494 -2.55 -17.07 6.02
CA SER A 494 -1.62 -18.19 5.89
C SER A 494 -0.47 -18.25 6.90
N PHE A 495 0.12 -19.44 7.07
CA PHE A 495 1.27 -19.69 7.94
C PHE A 495 2.60 -19.16 7.36
N ARG A 496 3.17 -18.14 8.00
CA ARG A 496 4.63 -17.92 8.11
C ARG A 496 4.96 -17.34 9.49
N ASP A 497 5.61 -18.14 10.35
CA ASP A 497 6.39 -17.76 11.54
C ASP A 497 5.87 -16.67 12.49
N GLU A 498 4.54 -16.55 12.65
CA GLU A 498 3.94 -15.71 13.69
C GLU A 498 3.32 -16.55 14.82
N PRO A 499 3.68 -16.32 16.10
CA PRO A 499 3.07 -17.04 17.20
C PRO A 499 1.59 -16.63 17.38
N TYR A 500 0.73 -17.64 17.48
CA TYR A 500 -0.74 -17.52 17.60
C TYR A 500 -1.18 -16.39 18.54
N SER A 501 -2.21 -15.63 18.15
CA SER A 501 -2.81 -14.61 19.01
C SER A 501 -3.38 -15.22 20.29
N LEU A 502 -3.55 -14.38 21.33
CA LEU A 502 -4.21 -14.84 22.56
C LEU A 502 -5.62 -15.35 22.29
N GLU A 503 -6.39 -14.68 21.43
CA GLU A 503 -7.70 -15.17 21.02
C GLU A 503 -7.61 -16.56 20.38
N GLN A 504 -6.65 -16.80 19.47
CA GLN A 504 -6.43 -18.12 18.86
C GLN A 504 -6.08 -19.18 19.91
N LYS A 505 -5.23 -18.86 20.89
CA LYS A 505 -4.90 -19.78 22.01
C LYS A 505 -6.11 -20.08 22.90
N PHE A 506 -6.98 -19.10 23.15
CA PHE A 506 -8.25 -19.33 23.86
C PHE A 506 -9.28 -20.12 23.03
N ARG A 507 -9.33 -19.95 21.70
CA ARG A 507 -10.13 -20.77 20.78
C ARG A 507 -9.62 -22.23 20.74
N LEU A 508 -8.31 -22.46 20.70
CA LEU A 508 -7.71 -23.81 20.82
C LEU A 508 -8.06 -24.49 22.16
N ALA A 509 -8.10 -23.74 23.25
CA ALA A 509 -8.57 -24.22 24.56
C ALA A 509 -10.10 -24.47 24.62
N GLN A 510 -10.88 -24.14 23.59
CA GLN A 510 -12.31 -24.42 23.53
C GLN A 510 -12.63 -25.75 22.82
N VAL A 511 -11.77 -26.25 21.92
CA VAL A 511 -12.00 -27.39 21.02
C VAL A 511 -12.55 -28.67 21.69
N SER A 512 -12.00 -29.07 22.85
CA SER A 512 -12.53 -30.21 23.62
C SER A 512 -12.17 -30.09 25.10
N ALA A 513 -12.81 -30.86 25.97
CA ALA A 513 -12.48 -30.88 27.40
C ALA A 513 -11.03 -31.33 27.69
N SER A 514 -10.51 -32.27 26.90
CA SER A 514 -9.11 -32.74 26.99
C SER A 514 -8.13 -31.65 26.53
N TRP A 515 -8.37 -31.06 25.35
CA TRP A 515 -7.55 -29.94 24.85
C TRP A 515 -7.58 -28.74 25.79
N ARG A 516 -8.74 -28.45 26.39
CA ARG A 516 -8.90 -27.41 27.40
C ARG A 516 -8.06 -27.70 28.64
N ALA A 517 -8.13 -28.90 29.19
CA ALA A 517 -7.32 -29.27 30.35
C ALA A 517 -5.82 -29.08 30.07
N THR A 518 -5.33 -29.65 28.96
CA THR A 518 -3.92 -29.58 28.55
C THR A 518 -3.45 -28.16 28.25
N ALA A 519 -4.19 -27.39 27.44
CA ALA A 519 -3.81 -26.02 27.11
C ALA A 519 -3.82 -25.11 28.35
N LEU A 520 -4.83 -25.23 29.21
CA LEU A 520 -4.92 -24.46 30.45
C LEU A 520 -3.90 -24.88 31.52
N SER A 521 -3.25 -26.04 31.38
CA SER A 521 -2.21 -26.56 32.30
C SER A 521 -0.78 -26.43 31.77
N LEU A 522 -0.54 -25.71 30.66
CA LEU A 522 0.79 -25.52 30.07
C LEU A 522 1.22 -24.05 30.15
N PRO A 523 1.95 -23.61 31.21
CA PRO A 523 2.35 -22.21 31.38
C PRO A 523 3.19 -21.66 30.21
N LEU A 524 4.00 -22.49 29.56
CA LEU A 524 4.77 -22.13 28.36
C LEU A 524 3.90 -21.66 27.17
N LEU A 525 2.66 -22.17 27.04
CA LEU A 525 1.74 -21.76 25.98
C LEU A 525 1.31 -20.30 26.13
N TRP A 526 1.18 -19.84 27.37
CA TRP A 526 0.72 -18.50 27.77
C TRP A 526 1.87 -17.52 27.99
N ALA A 527 3.06 -18.01 28.33
CA ALA A 527 4.25 -17.19 28.54
C ALA A 527 4.68 -16.44 27.27
N ASN A 528 4.53 -17.06 26.10
CA ASN A 528 4.56 -16.36 24.81
C ASN A 528 3.16 -15.80 24.49
N SER A 529 3.03 -14.51 24.18
CA SER A 529 1.74 -13.85 23.97
C SER A 529 1.79 -12.79 22.87
N THR A 530 1.01 -12.98 21.81
CA THR A 530 0.79 -11.96 20.77
C THR A 530 -0.54 -11.25 21.00
N VAL A 531 -0.49 -9.92 21.11
CA VAL A 531 -1.64 -9.04 21.36
C VAL A 531 -1.80 -8.10 20.16
N ARG A 532 -2.94 -8.20 19.44
CA ARG A 532 -3.22 -7.36 18.25
C ARG A 532 -4.60 -6.71 18.27
N THR A 533 -5.51 -7.28 19.07
CA THR A 533 -6.92 -6.89 19.11
C THR A 533 -7.35 -6.57 20.55
N PRO A 534 -8.51 -5.92 20.75
CA PRO A 534 -9.03 -5.65 22.09
C PRO A 534 -9.47 -6.93 22.81
N ALA A 535 -9.77 -7.98 22.05
CA ALA A 535 -10.03 -9.32 22.58
C ALA A 535 -8.75 -9.89 23.22
N ASP A 536 -7.60 -9.82 22.53
CA ASP A 536 -6.31 -10.23 23.10
C ASP A 536 -5.99 -9.43 24.39
N ALA A 537 -6.26 -8.12 24.39
CA ALA A 537 -6.07 -7.25 25.56
C ALA A 537 -6.94 -7.65 26.77
N VAL A 538 -8.18 -8.12 26.53
CA VAL A 538 -9.07 -8.67 27.57
C VAL A 538 -8.58 -10.04 28.06
N PHE A 539 -7.97 -10.84 27.19
CA PHE A 539 -7.43 -12.16 27.54
C PHE A 539 -6.03 -12.13 28.19
N LEU A 540 -5.23 -11.08 27.96
CA LEU A 540 -3.85 -10.97 28.43
C LEU A 540 -3.70 -11.16 29.96
N PRO A 541 -4.49 -10.52 30.85
CA PRO A 541 -4.39 -10.77 32.29
C PRO A 541 -4.58 -12.25 32.68
N VAL A 542 -5.40 -12.99 31.92
CA VAL A 542 -5.63 -14.43 32.15
C VAL A 542 -4.48 -15.27 31.62
N ALA A 543 -3.82 -14.85 30.53
CA ALA A 543 -2.60 -15.49 30.03
C ALA A 543 -1.41 -15.27 30.98
N LEU A 544 -1.19 -14.05 31.46
CA LEU A 544 -0.13 -13.72 32.41
C LEU A 544 -0.32 -14.44 33.77
N ALA A 545 -1.56 -14.54 34.26
CA ALA A 545 -1.86 -15.35 35.44
C ALA A 545 -1.61 -16.87 35.23
N ARG A 546 -1.56 -17.35 33.97
CA ARG A 546 -1.32 -18.76 33.61
C ARG A 546 0.13 -19.08 33.27
N SER A 547 0.94 -18.11 32.88
CA SER A 547 2.40 -18.29 32.72
C SER A 547 3.12 -18.47 34.06
N ALA A 548 2.49 -18.07 35.16
CA ALA A 548 3.03 -18.13 36.52
C ALA A 548 4.42 -17.43 36.60
N SER A 549 5.45 -18.13 37.07
CA SER A 549 6.82 -17.63 37.16
C SER A 549 7.70 -17.98 35.95
N ILE A 550 7.11 -18.31 34.79
CA ILE A 550 7.87 -18.49 33.55
C ILE A 550 8.17 -17.11 32.93
N PRO A 551 9.40 -16.86 32.42
CA PRO A 551 9.74 -15.61 31.76
C PRO A 551 8.87 -15.36 30.52
N LEU A 552 8.35 -14.15 30.39
CA LEU A 552 7.35 -13.75 29.40
C LEU A 552 7.98 -13.27 28.09
N ASP A 553 7.39 -13.66 26.97
CA ASP A 553 7.74 -13.24 25.61
C ASP A 553 6.49 -12.59 24.98
N VAL A 554 6.40 -11.25 25.07
CA VAL A 554 5.18 -10.52 24.70
C VAL A 554 5.42 -9.68 23.45
N ARG A 555 4.59 -9.91 22.44
CA ARG A 555 4.51 -9.10 21.22
C ARG A 555 3.19 -8.34 21.17
N ILE A 556 3.26 -7.03 20.96
CA ILE A 556 2.11 -6.12 20.96
C ILE A 556 2.11 -5.35 19.65
N ARG A 557 0.99 -5.41 18.91
CA ARG A 557 0.80 -4.69 17.64
C ARG A 557 -0.30 -3.64 17.77
N TRP A 558 0.10 -2.38 17.89
CA TRP A 558 -0.75 -1.20 17.79
C TRP A 558 -0.87 -0.74 16.35
N GLN A 559 -1.56 -1.54 15.57
CA GLN A 559 -2.31 -0.96 14.46
C GLN A 559 -3.41 -0.09 15.09
N GLU A 560 -3.55 1.16 14.62
CA GLU A 560 -4.72 1.98 14.92
C GLU A 560 -5.94 1.36 14.21
N ASP A 561 -7.17 1.64 14.66
CA ASP A 561 -8.39 1.07 14.07
C ASP A 561 -8.68 1.69 12.69
N THR A 562 -7.98 1.18 11.67
CA THR A 562 -8.25 1.52 10.27
C THR A 562 -9.54 0.83 9.84
N GLU A 563 -10.26 1.36 8.84
CA GLU A 563 -11.47 0.72 8.28
C GLU A 563 -11.28 -0.75 7.83
N TRP A 564 -10.03 -1.22 7.71
CA TRP A 564 -9.66 -2.53 7.15
C TRP A 564 -8.99 -3.46 8.16
N THR A 565 -8.54 -2.97 9.32
CA THR A 565 -7.74 -3.74 10.28
C THR A 565 -8.05 -3.33 11.72
N ARG A 566 -8.68 -4.25 12.47
CA ARG A 566 -9.25 -3.89 13.77
C ARG A 566 -8.23 -3.92 14.90
N GLY A 567 -7.85 -2.73 15.36
CA GLY A 567 -6.62 -2.43 16.08
C GLY A 567 -6.66 -2.61 17.61
N LEU A 568 -5.78 -1.89 18.31
CA LEU A 568 -5.70 -1.88 19.79
C LEU A 568 -6.08 -0.50 20.37
N ASN A 569 -7.37 -0.27 20.64
CA ASN A 569 -7.84 0.98 21.23
C ASN A 569 -7.06 1.45 22.49
N PRO A 570 -6.98 2.76 22.78
CA PRO A 570 -6.30 3.30 23.95
C PRO A 570 -6.74 2.66 25.27
N ALA A 571 -8.04 2.36 25.46
CA ALA A 571 -8.53 1.68 26.67
C ALA A 571 -8.08 0.20 26.77
N ALA A 572 -7.91 -0.51 25.66
CA ALA A 572 -7.34 -1.85 25.58
C ALA A 572 -5.82 -1.81 25.79
N THR A 573 -5.17 -0.81 25.22
CA THR A 573 -3.74 -0.53 25.35
C THR A 573 -3.35 -0.13 26.78
N HIS A 574 -4.17 0.67 27.46
CA HIS A 574 -4.04 0.91 28.90
C HIS A 574 -4.27 -0.38 29.73
N ARG A 575 -5.21 -1.25 29.34
CA ARG A 575 -5.38 -2.58 29.98
C ARG A 575 -4.14 -3.46 29.77
N VAL A 576 -3.57 -3.49 28.57
CA VAL A 576 -2.34 -4.21 28.24
C VAL A 576 -1.16 -3.70 29.05
N VAL A 577 -0.89 -2.38 29.04
CA VAL A 577 0.18 -1.78 29.83
C VAL A 577 -0.01 -2.00 31.33
N ASN A 578 -1.21 -1.81 31.88
CA ASN A 578 -1.47 -2.10 33.29
C ASN A 578 -1.22 -3.57 33.65
N ALA A 579 -1.60 -4.50 32.77
CA ALA A 579 -1.35 -5.94 32.96
C ALA A 579 0.14 -6.29 32.92
N LEU A 580 0.90 -5.67 32.01
CA LEU A 580 2.35 -5.87 31.86
C LEU A 580 3.16 -5.21 32.98
N LEU A 581 2.76 -4.03 33.45
CA LEU A 581 3.32 -3.40 34.66
C LEU A 581 3.13 -4.27 35.90
N GLY A 582 1.99 -4.97 36.01
CA GLY A 582 1.77 -5.97 37.06
C GLY A 582 2.69 -7.20 36.99
N HIS A 583 3.46 -7.37 35.91
CA HIS A 583 4.34 -8.51 35.66
C HIS A 583 5.73 -8.09 35.12
N SER A 584 6.17 -6.84 35.32
CA SER A 584 7.42 -6.32 34.72
C SER A 584 8.66 -7.11 35.14
N SER A 585 8.64 -7.65 36.35
CA SER A 585 9.67 -8.55 36.90
C SER A 585 9.83 -9.87 36.15
N HIS A 586 8.82 -10.32 35.39
CA HIS A 586 8.85 -11.57 34.64
C HIS A 586 9.03 -11.35 33.12
N LEU A 587 8.99 -10.10 32.62
CA LEU A 587 9.16 -9.80 31.20
C LEU A 587 10.60 -10.09 30.74
N LYS A 588 10.72 -11.01 29.78
CA LYS A 588 11.98 -11.40 29.14
C LYS A 588 12.13 -10.83 27.74
N ARG A 589 11.05 -10.81 26.96
CA ARG A 589 11.00 -10.13 25.66
C ARG A 589 9.82 -9.19 25.60
N LEU A 590 10.05 -8.06 24.97
CA LEU A 590 9.04 -7.05 24.68
C LEU A 590 9.20 -6.61 23.23
N SER A 591 8.38 -7.19 22.34
CA SER A 591 8.24 -6.73 20.96
C SER A 591 7.05 -5.78 20.87
N LEU A 592 7.35 -4.55 20.49
CA LEU A 592 6.43 -3.44 20.32
C LEU A 592 6.38 -3.11 18.83
N GLU A 593 5.18 -2.99 18.29
CA GLU A 593 4.95 -2.76 16.87
C GLU A 593 3.78 -1.78 16.74
N TRP A 594 3.90 -0.71 15.97
CA TRP A 594 2.82 0.25 15.74
C TRP A 594 2.86 0.83 14.33
N ILE A 595 1.69 1.14 13.79
CA ILE A 595 1.58 1.63 12.41
C ILE A 595 1.32 3.14 12.36
N ILE A 596 0.35 3.67 13.13
CA ILE A 596 -0.18 5.04 12.91
C ILE A 596 -0.04 6.04 14.09
N ASP A 597 -0.01 5.60 15.34
CA ASP A 597 0.42 6.49 16.43
C ASP A 597 1.05 5.71 17.59
N VAL A 598 1.85 6.40 18.42
CA VAL A 598 2.50 5.79 19.59
C VAL A 598 1.56 5.94 20.79
N PRO A 599 0.99 4.84 21.34
CA PRO A 599 -0.04 4.98 22.34
C PRO A 599 0.47 5.60 23.64
N ASP A 600 -0.21 6.61 24.19
CA ASP A 600 0.16 7.29 25.44
C ASP A 600 0.31 6.33 26.64
N ALA A 601 -0.35 5.17 26.63
CA ALA A 601 -0.11 4.13 27.62
C ALA A 601 1.36 3.69 27.68
N LEU A 602 2.10 3.71 26.57
CA LEU A 602 3.52 3.38 26.54
C LEU A 602 4.36 4.34 27.39
N VAL A 603 3.94 5.58 27.63
CA VAL A 603 4.62 6.49 28.59
C VAL A 603 4.74 5.78 29.95
N ARG A 604 3.70 5.06 30.37
CA ARG A 604 3.69 4.34 31.64
C ARG A 604 4.43 3.00 31.60
N LEU A 605 4.67 2.42 30.43
CA LEU A 605 5.48 1.19 30.29
C LEU A 605 6.97 1.48 30.13
N LEU A 606 7.31 2.58 29.43
CA LEU A 606 8.64 2.88 28.92
C LEU A 606 9.24 4.21 29.41
N GLY A 607 8.49 5.07 30.09
CA GLY A 607 8.90 6.45 30.40
C GLY A 607 8.69 6.88 31.86
N THR A 608 8.56 5.94 32.79
CA THR A 608 8.30 6.22 34.22
C THR A 608 9.27 5.52 35.19
N GLY A 609 10.48 5.21 34.74
CA GLY A 609 11.52 4.57 35.56
C GLY A 609 11.23 3.11 35.89
N VAL A 610 10.53 2.39 35.01
CA VAL A 610 10.04 1.03 35.28
C VAL A 610 11.19 0.02 35.27
N GLU A 611 11.26 -0.83 36.30
CA GLU A 611 12.24 -1.91 36.37
C GLU A 611 11.75 -3.17 35.64
N PHE A 612 12.57 -3.66 34.72
CA PHE A 612 12.40 -4.92 33.97
C PHE A 612 13.64 -5.82 34.18
N PRO A 613 13.82 -6.40 35.38
CA PRO A 613 15.05 -7.10 35.77
C PRO A 613 15.38 -8.36 34.95
N MET A 614 14.43 -8.90 34.17
CA MET A 614 14.61 -10.09 33.34
C MET A 614 14.62 -9.82 31.83
N LEU A 615 14.47 -8.56 31.40
CA LEU A 615 14.27 -8.20 30.00
C LEU A 615 15.59 -8.31 29.22
N GLU A 616 15.68 -9.33 28.37
CA GLU A 616 16.83 -9.61 27.51
C GLU A 616 16.66 -8.98 26.11
N ASP A 617 15.44 -8.97 25.56
CA ASP A 617 15.20 -8.53 24.18
C ASP A 617 14.08 -7.47 24.10
N ILE A 618 14.40 -6.29 23.53
CA ILE A 618 13.45 -5.24 23.16
C ILE A 618 13.47 -5.09 21.63
N THR A 619 12.32 -5.25 21.00
CA THR A 619 12.11 -4.94 19.58
C THR A 619 11.04 -3.87 19.48
N VAL A 620 11.27 -2.84 18.68
CA VAL A 620 10.40 -1.67 18.57
C VAL A 620 10.30 -1.31 17.11
N TYR A 621 9.11 -1.45 16.54
CA TYR A 621 8.87 -1.19 15.13
C TYR A 621 7.71 -0.20 14.99
N GLY A 622 8.03 1.06 14.74
CA GLY A 622 7.12 1.88 13.97
C GLY A 622 7.15 1.37 12.52
N VAL A 623 6.04 1.38 11.79
CA VAL A 623 6.13 1.52 10.32
C VAL A 623 6.55 2.96 10.02
N LEU A 624 5.95 3.87 10.76
CA LEU A 624 6.01 5.29 10.52
C LEU A 624 6.51 6.01 11.81
N GLY A 625 6.19 5.53 13.02
CA GLY A 625 6.09 6.45 14.19
C GLY A 625 7.24 6.51 15.17
N SER A 626 7.63 7.73 15.52
CA SER A 626 8.56 7.99 16.62
C SER A 626 7.88 8.05 17.99
N LEU A 627 8.48 7.39 18.98
CA LEU A 627 8.27 7.74 20.39
C LEU A 627 8.58 9.22 20.64
N ARG A 628 8.00 9.80 21.70
CA ARG A 628 8.12 11.24 22.02
C ARG A 628 8.52 11.58 23.43
N PHE A 629 8.21 10.69 24.37
CA PHE A 629 8.76 10.75 25.70
C PHE A 629 10.11 10.01 25.68
N LYS A 630 11.08 10.54 26.44
CA LYS A 630 12.36 9.87 26.71
C LYS A 630 12.10 8.47 27.28
N VAL A 631 12.74 7.42 26.74
CA VAL A 631 12.64 6.10 27.35
C VAL A 631 13.47 6.09 28.64
N ASP A 632 12.79 5.79 29.72
CA ASP A 632 13.30 5.74 31.09
C ASP A 632 12.81 4.43 31.73
N ILE A 633 13.58 3.37 31.49
CA ILE A 633 13.41 2.03 32.06
C ILE A 633 14.74 1.47 32.53
N SER A 634 14.69 0.64 33.57
CA SER A 634 15.84 -0.14 34.03
C SER A 634 15.74 -1.56 33.49
N ALA A 635 16.44 -1.83 32.39
CA ALA A 635 16.53 -3.15 31.74
C ALA A 635 17.97 -3.72 31.84
N PRO A 636 18.45 -4.11 33.03
CA PRO A 636 19.86 -4.45 33.25
C PRO A 636 20.33 -5.72 32.54
N GLN A 637 19.43 -6.55 32.03
CA GLN A 637 19.74 -7.77 31.28
C GLN A 637 19.66 -7.61 29.76
N LEU A 638 19.43 -6.39 29.26
CA LEU A 638 19.18 -6.14 27.84
C LEU A 638 20.38 -6.52 26.95
N ARG A 639 20.11 -7.39 25.97
CA ARG A 639 21.07 -7.94 25.00
C ARG A 639 20.69 -7.62 23.56
N LEU A 640 19.40 -7.55 23.24
CA LEU A 640 18.89 -7.15 21.93
C LEU A 640 18.10 -5.86 22.09
N LEU A 641 18.52 -4.83 21.35
CA LEU A 641 17.74 -3.61 21.13
C LEU A 641 17.55 -3.47 19.62
N ALA A 642 16.33 -3.67 19.15
CA ALA A 642 15.97 -3.50 17.74
C ALA A 642 14.97 -2.34 17.61
N LEU A 643 15.32 -1.36 16.79
CA LEU A 643 14.64 -0.10 16.60
C LEU A 643 14.38 0.07 15.10
N HIS A 644 13.10 0.10 14.71
CA HIS A 644 12.67 0.31 13.35
C HIS A 644 11.73 1.53 13.31
N HIS A 645 12.03 2.48 12.43
CA HIS A 645 11.39 3.78 12.27
C HIS A 645 11.23 4.53 13.61
N GLN A 646 12.33 4.61 14.38
CA GLN A 646 12.38 5.20 15.73
C GLN A 646 13.37 6.35 15.87
N GLN A 647 13.08 7.26 16.80
CA GLN A 647 14.04 8.26 17.27
C GLN A 647 15.05 7.66 18.26
N TYR A 648 16.24 7.31 17.76
CA TYR A 648 17.32 6.70 18.55
C TYR A 648 17.77 7.53 19.77
N THR A 649 17.60 8.85 19.72
CA THR A 649 17.90 9.80 20.81
C THR A 649 17.05 9.56 22.05
N ILE A 650 15.82 9.08 21.88
CA ILE A 650 14.90 8.74 22.97
C ILE A 650 15.30 7.42 23.64
N TRP A 651 15.92 6.52 22.88
CA TRP A 651 16.41 5.21 23.32
C TRP A 651 17.83 5.24 23.88
N GLU A 652 18.47 6.42 23.98
CA GLU A 652 19.93 6.51 24.21
C GLU A 652 20.41 5.93 25.55
N TYR A 653 19.51 5.78 26.53
CA TYR A 653 19.76 5.21 27.86
C TYR A 653 19.83 3.67 27.84
N LEU A 654 19.37 3.03 26.75
CA LEU A 654 19.46 1.58 26.55
C LEU A 654 20.69 1.16 25.73
N PHE A 655 21.50 2.11 25.24
CA PHE A 655 22.84 1.87 24.69
C PHE A 655 23.82 1.51 25.80
N THR A 656 23.66 0.30 26.33
CA THR A 656 24.46 -0.24 27.44
C THR A 656 25.53 -1.22 26.95
N SER A 657 26.52 -1.46 27.80
CA SER A 657 27.55 -2.47 27.58
C SER A 657 27.04 -3.92 27.59
N ASN A 658 25.75 -4.18 27.87
CA ASN A 658 25.18 -5.52 27.86
C ASN A 658 24.57 -5.91 26.49
N LEU A 659 24.40 -4.94 25.58
CA LEU A 659 23.93 -5.20 24.22
C LEU A 659 24.91 -6.11 23.45
N HIS A 660 24.35 -7.17 22.88
CA HIS A 660 24.98 -8.09 21.93
C HIS A 660 24.43 -7.94 20.51
N ARG A 661 23.18 -7.47 20.37
CA ARG A 661 22.58 -7.11 19.09
C ARG A 661 21.98 -5.73 19.18
N LEU A 662 22.27 -4.93 18.16
CA LEU A 662 21.66 -3.62 17.93
C LEU A 662 21.14 -3.59 16.50
N GLU A 663 19.83 -3.37 16.35
CA GLU A 663 19.22 -3.09 15.05
C GLU A 663 18.67 -1.66 15.07
N ILE A 664 19.01 -0.87 14.06
CA ILE A 664 18.53 0.49 13.81
C ILE A 664 18.17 0.55 12.33
N ASP A 665 16.93 0.85 12.01
CA ASP A 665 16.32 0.58 10.71
C ASP A 665 15.24 1.63 10.40
N GLY A 666 15.23 2.26 9.23
CA GLY A 666 14.34 3.39 8.92
C GLY A 666 14.35 4.54 9.94
N CYS A 667 15.38 4.66 10.78
CA CYS A 667 15.38 5.56 11.95
C CYS A 667 15.87 6.98 11.63
N TYR A 668 15.21 7.97 12.24
CA TYR A 668 15.47 9.40 12.11
C TYR A 668 15.66 10.04 13.50
N PRO A 669 16.04 11.33 13.62
CA PRO A 669 16.77 12.09 12.62
C PRO A 669 18.17 11.48 12.39
N PHE A 670 18.89 12.03 11.43
CA PHE A 670 20.24 11.62 11.08
C PHE A 670 21.18 11.44 12.30
N ILE A 671 21.91 10.33 12.34
CA ILE A 671 23.00 10.14 13.30
C ILE A 671 24.27 10.77 12.71
N SER A 672 24.83 11.79 13.37
CA SER A 672 26.16 12.30 13.00
C SER A 672 27.23 11.28 13.37
N ALA A 673 28.30 11.18 12.56
CA ALA A 673 29.32 10.15 12.75
C ALA A 673 29.94 10.21 14.16
N ALA A 674 30.13 11.41 14.72
CA ALA A 674 30.58 11.62 16.10
C ALA A 674 29.59 11.08 17.16
N ARG A 675 28.26 11.22 16.96
CA ARG A 675 27.25 10.67 17.88
C ARG A 675 27.07 9.16 17.71
N LEU A 676 27.20 8.64 16.49
CA LEU A 676 27.30 7.21 16.20
C LEU A 676 28.51 6.59 16.93
N GLN A 677 29.65 7.30 16.90
CA GLN A 677 30.87 6.92 17.62
C GLN A 677 30.74 7.01 19.15
N ALA A 678 30.03 8.00 19.68
CA ALA A 678 29.79 8.13 21.12
C ALA A 678 28.82 7.05 21.65
N LEU A 679 27.65 6.89 21.03
CA LEU A 679 26.58 6.02 21.54
C LEU A 679 26.83 4.54 21.22
N ILE A 680 27.05 4.21 19.95
CA ILE A 680 27.21 2.81 19.53
C ILE A 680 28.65 2.35 19.76
N PHE A 681 29.62 3.05 19.15
CA PHE A 681 31.01 2.54 19.11
C PHE A 681 31.80 2.72 20.43
N ARG A 682 31.28 3.49 21.40
CA ARG A 682 31.83 3.59 22.77
C ARG A 682 30.86 3.14 23.86
N GLY A 683 29.55 3.36 23.73
CA GLY A 683 28.55 2.93 24.72
C GLY A 683 28.20 1.44 24.67
N CYS A 684 28.29 0.81 23.49
CA CYS A 684 27.84 -0.58 23.26
C CYS A 684 28.98 -1.56 22.89
N PRO A 685 30.09 -1.65 23.66
CA PRO A 685 31.31 -2.36 23.24
C PRO A 685 31.14 -3.87 22.98
N ASN A 686 30.10 -4.52 23.52
CA ASN A 686 29.86 -5.96 23.37
C ASN A 686 28.96 -6.34 22.18
N VAL A 687 28.51 -5.38 21.37
CA VAL A 687 27.66 -5.64 20.19
C VAL A 687 28.39 -6.53 19.19
N ARG A 688 27.68 -7.54 18.71
CA ARG A 688 28.11 -8.58 17.77
C ARG A 688 27.33 -8.49 16.46
N ASP A 689 26.04 -8.22 16.54
CA ASP A 689 25.17 -8.10 15.37
C ASP A 689 24.67 -6.65 15.30
N LEU A 690 24.94 -5.96 14.20
CA LEU A 690 24.71 -4.53 14.03
C LEU A 690 23.97 -4.24 12.71
N LYS A 691 22.66 -4.02 12.77
CA LYS A 691 21.88 -3.53 11.62
C LYS A 691 21.80 -1.99 11.70
N LEU A 692 22.21 -1.30 10.64
CA LEU A 692 22.22 0.15 10.47
C LEU A 692 21.61 0.50 9.10
N HIS A 693 20.28 0.44 9.02
CA HIS A 693 19.49 0.79 7.85
C HIS A 693 18.86 2.18 8.06
N ALA A 694 19.66 3.17 8.44
CA ALA A 694 19.20 4.51 8.82
C ALA A 694 19.95 5.59 8.04
N ALA A 695 19.30 6.74 7.84
CA ALA A 695 19.91 7.88 7.16
C ALA A 695 20.98 8.54 8.05
N LEU A 696 22.12 8.89 7.46
CA LEU A 696 23.27 9.43 8.19
C LEU A 696 23.51 10.89 7.83
N ALA A 697 24.04 11.67 8.79
CA ALA A 697 24.40 13.05 8.52
C ALA A 697 25.77 13.03 7.84
N PHE A 698 25.74 12.87 6.52
CA PHE A 698 26.89 12.59 5.66
C PHE A 698 27.99 13.65 5.72
N ASP A 699 27.65 14.92 5.94
CA ASP A 699 28.62 15.99 6.19
C ASP A 699 29.67 15.51 7.24
N TYR A 700 29.20 15.01 8.38
CA TYR A 700 30.05 14.52 9.46
C TYR A 700 30.86 13.23 9.17
N PHE A 701 30.86 12.68 7.95
CA PHE A 701 31.45 11.37 7.65
C PHE A 701 32.83 11.34 6.95
N ARG A 702 33.32 12.40 6.27
CA ARG A 702 34.68 12.35 5.65
C ARG A 702 35.78 12.03 6.68
N ASN A 703 35.63 12.54 7.91
CA ASN A 703 36.58 12.35 9.01
C ASN A 703 36.24 11.18 9.94
N PHE A 704 35.39 10.24 9.51
CA PHE A 704 34.88 9.15 10.36
C PHE A 704 35.95 8.07 10.64
N THR A 705 36.89 8.42 11.53
CA THR A 705 37.90 7.51 12.11
C THR A 705 37.25 6.60 13.15
N ALA A 706 36.47 5.62 12.67
CA ALA A 706 35.85 4.63 13.53
C ALA A 706 36.88 3.92 14.42
N THR A 707 36.54 3.74 15.69
CA THR A 707 37.26 2.79 16.54
C THR A 707 36.59 1.44 16.29
N PRO A 708 37.22 0.50 15.54
CA PRO A 708 36.48 -0.65 15.03
C PRO A 708 35.96 -1.52 16.17
N LEU A 709 34.67 -1.87 16.12
CA LEU A 709 34.06 -2.79 17.07
C LEU A 709 34.65 -4.18 16.89
N ARG A 710 35.70 -4.49 17.66
CA ARG A 710 36.42 -5.78 17.69
C ARG A 710 35.56 -7.00 18.06
N HIS A 711 34.29 -6.78 18.35
CA HIS A 711 33.31 -7.78 18.72
C HIS A 711 32.15 -7.91 17.73
N VAL A 712 32.00 -6.99 16.75
CA VAL A 712 31.02 -7.13 15.67
C VAL A 712 31.41 -8.27 14.74
N ARG A 713 30.45 -9.15 14.52
CA ARG A 713 30.48 -10.34 13.69
C ARG A 713 29.60 -10.21 12.46
N SER A 714 28.50 -9.48 12.57
CA SER A 714 27.56 -9.19 11.49
C SER A 714 27.24 -7.70 11.45
N LEU A 715 27.40 -7.08 10.29
CA LEU A 715 26.93 -5.72 9.95
C LEU A 715 25.86 -5.83 8.87
N SER A 716 24.81 -5.01 8.93
CA SER A 716 23.83 -4.91 7.85
C SER A 716 23.51 -3.45 7.54
N LEU A 717 23.59 -3.05 6.27
CA LEU A 717 23.31 -1.71 5.74
C LEU A 717 22.21 -1.79 4.67
N SER A 718 21.52 -0.69 4.33
CA SER A 718 20.45 -0.71 3.33
C SER A 718 20.36 0.57 2.50
N SER A 719 20.33 0.39 1.18
CA SER A 719 20.19 1.46 0.20
C SER A 719 18.78 2.06 0.10
N ARG A 720 17.86 1.63 0.98
CA ARG A 720 16.53 2.26 1.14
C ARG A 720 16.61 3.55 1.97
N SER A 721 17.51 3.58 2.95
CA SER A 721 17.62 4.66 3.93
C SER A 721 19.02 5.29 3.96
N MET A 722 20.02 4.63 3.36
CA MET A 722 21.41 5.06 3.30
C MET A 722 21.86 5.15 1.83
N LYS A 723 22.52 6.23 1.42
CA LYS A 723 23.01 6.37 0.03
C LYS A 723 24.27 5.53 -0.20
N THR A 724 24.50 5.19 -1.47
CA THR A 724 25.52 4.19 -1.86
C THR A 724 26.90 4.46 -1.26
N HIS A 725 27.36 5.71 -1.31
CA HIS A 725 28.71 6.02 -0.82
C HIS A 725 28.78 6.27 0.70
N GLU A 726 27.67 6.54 1.42
CA GLU A 726 27.66 6.40 2.89
C GLU A 726 27.97 4.97 3.32
N MET A 727 27.35 3.97 2.65
CA MET A 727 27.67 2.56 2.90
C MET A 727 29.14 2.27 2.62
N ALA A 728 29.69 2.85 1.53
CA ALA A 728 31.10 2.70 1.17
C ALA A 728 32.03 3.35 2.20
N ASP A 729 31.65 4.48 2.79
CA ASP A 729 32.42 5.22 3.79
C ASP A 729 32.44 4.49 5.15
N ILE A 730 31.30 3.94 5.60
CA ILE A 730 31.24 3.05 6.77
C ILE A 730 32.15 1.83 6.56
N ILE A 731 32.07 1.21 5.38
CA ILE A 731 32.87 0.05 5.01
C ILE A 731 34.37 0.40 4.99
N ARG A 732 34.75 1.54 4.38
CA ARG A 732 36.11 2.07 4.29
C ARG A 732 36.69 2.47 5.66
N ALA A 733 35.85 2.90 6.60
CA ALA A 733 36.23 3.18 8.00
C ALA A 733 36.66 1.93 8.80
N GLY A 734 36.89 0.79 8.13
CA GLY A 734 37.53 -0.41 8.68
C GLY A 734 36.58 -1.57 8.98
N PHE A 735 35.29 -1.43 8.66
CA PHE A 735 34.28 -2.43 9.01
C PHE A 735 34.43 -3.71 8.16
N ALA A 736 34.51 -3.61 6.83
CA ALA A 736 34.57 -4.80 5.97
C ALA A 736 35.93 -5.53 5.95
N ALA A 737 37.00 -4.93 6.46
CA ALA A 737 38.29 -5.62 6.64
C ALA A 737 38.36 -6.47 7.92
N ILE A 738 37.42 -6.27 8.87
CA ILE A 738 37.47 -6.83 10.23
C ILE A 738 36.25 -7.72 10.51
N ILE A 739 35.08 -7.39 9.96
CA ILE A 739 33.83 -8.07 10.27
C ILE A 739 33.63 -9.29 9.36
N PRO A 740 33.41 -10.50 9.92
CA PRO A 740 33.07 -11.70 9.16
C PRO A 740 31.88 -11.49 8.22
N ASP A 741 30.71 -11.08 8.69
CA ASP A 741 29.49 -11.01 7.89
C ASP A 741 29.07 -9.55 7.65
N VAL A 742 28.85 -9.15 6.39
CA VAL A 742 28.33 -7.82 6.03
C VAL A 742 27.23 -7.99 4.99
N THR A 743 26.05 -7.46 5.28
CA THR A 743 24.88 -7.50 4.39
C THR A 743 24.55 -6.10 3.91
N LEU A 744 24.18 -5.97 2.63
CA LEU A 744 23.63 -4.78 2.02
C LEU A 744 22.24 -5.11 1.50
N GLU A 745 21.22 -4.30 1.77
CA GLU A 745 19.93 -4.39 1.07
C GLU A 745 19.86 -3.35 -0.05
N THR A 746 19.63 -3.79 -1.29
CA THR A 746 19.69 -2.95 -2.49
C THR A 746 18.55 -3.32 -3.44
N PRO A 747 17.35 -2.70 -3.32
CA PRO A 747 16.16 -3.13 -4.06
C PRO A 747 16.26 -2.95 -5.59
N ASP A 748 16.98 -1.92 -6.05
CA ASP A 748 17.18 -1.62 -7.47
C ASP A 748 18.67 -1.63 -7.82
N PHE A 749 19.22 -2.81 -8.15
CA PHE A 749 20.64 -3.00 -8.41
C PHE A 749 21.00 -2.76 -9.88
N SER A 750 21.61 -1.60 -10.15
CA SER A 750 22.23 -1.21 -11.43
C SER A 750 23.64 -0.67 -11.14
N VAL A 751 24.63 -1.03 -11.96
CA VAL A 751 26.05 -0.73 -11.66
C VAL A 751 26.44 0.66 -12.16
N ASN A 752 26.38 1.65 -11.27
CA ASN A 752 26.97 2.98 -11.47
C ASN A 752 28.30 3.10 -10.68
N ASP A 753 29.04 4.19 -10.88
CA ASP A 753 30.40 4.33 -10.34
C ASP A 753 30.44 4.39 -8.80
N ASP A 754 29.44 5.01 -8.16
CA ASP A 754 29.20 4.90 -6.71
C ASP A 754 29.13 3.44 -6.24
N ARG A 755 28.42 2.58 -6.99
CA ARG A 755 28.25 1.16 -6.63
C ARG A 755 29.50 0.34 -6.90
N LYS A 756 30.31 0.69 -7.92
CA LYS A 756 31.67 0.12 -8.11
C LYS A 756 32.58 0.47 -6.93
N ALA A 757 32.54 1.71 -6.45
CA ALA A 757 33.28 2.14 -5.25
C ALA A 757 32.81 1.38 -3.99
N LEU A 758 31.49 1.17 -3.82
CA LEU A 758 30.94 0.35 -2.74
C LEU A 758 31.39 -1.12 -2.83
N ILE A 759 31.35 -1.75 -4.02
CA ILE A 759 31.84 -3.12 -4.24
C ILE A 759 33.34 -3.23 -3.95
N THR A 760 34.13 -2.25 -4.42
CA THR A 760 35.58 -2.16 -4.17
C THR A 760 35.91 -2.15 -2.68
N GLU A 761 35.22 -1.32 -1.89
CA GLU A 761 35.44 -1.24 -0.44
C GLU A 761 34.91 -2.49 0.29
N LEU A 762 33.77 -3.04 -0.16
CA LEU A 762 33.15 -4.25 0.41
C LEU A 762 34.00 -5.51 0.23
N LEU A 763 34.73 -5.61 -0.89
CA LEU A 763 35.67 -6.70 -1.20
C LEU A 763 37.08 -6.46 -0.65
N ARG A 764 37.36 -5.30 -0.06
CA ARG A 764 38.70 -4.89 0.36
C ARG A 764 39.29 -5.83 1.41
N GLY A 765 40.32 -6.58 1.02
CA GLY A 765 40.99 -7.57 1.88
C GLY A 765 40.33 -8.94 1.91
N ILE A 766 39.34 -9.21 1.06
CA ILE A 766 38.57 -10.46 1.02
C ILE A 766 38.93 -11.26 -0.23
N THR A 767 39.34 -12.51 -0.05
CA THR A 767 39.47 -13.47 -1.14
C THR A 767 38.14 -14.22 -1.30
N VAL A 768 37.31 -13.80 -2.25
CA VAL A 768 36.02 -14.46 -2.49
C VAL A 768 36.26 -15.84 -3.11
N THR A 769 35.88 -16.88 -2.37
CA THR A 769 36.02 -18.29 -2.76
C THR A 769 34.69 -18.97 -3.01
N GLY A 770 33.57 -18.37 -2.62
CA GLY A 770 32.22 -18.86 -2.85
C GLY A 770 31.30 -17.73 -3.28
N LEU A 771 30.29 -18.05 -4.07
CA LEU A 771 29.27 -17.11 -4.54
C LEU A 771 27.94 -17.85 -4.53
N VAL A 772 27.05 -17.43 -3.62
CA VAL A 772 25.79 -18.10 -3.30
C VAL A 772 24.62 -17.20 -3.70
N PHE A 773 23.65 -17.74 -4.43
CA PHE A 773 22.35 -17.14 -4.67
C PHE A 773 21.28 -17.86 -3.87
N ASP A 774 20.29 -17.13 -3.36
CA ASP A 774 19.09 -17.71 -2.77
C ASP A 774 17.79 -17.27 -3.46
N SER A 775 16.72 -17.99 -3.20
CA SER A 775 15.37 -17.74 -3.72
C SER A 775 14.71 -16.46 -3.20
N THR A 776 15.40 -15.68 -2.36
CA THR A 776 14.99 -14.34 -1.93
C THR A 776 15.70 -13.23 -2.71
N TRP A 777 16.41 -13.59 -3.78
CA TRP A 777 17.19 -12.69 -4.65
C TRP A 777 18.39 -12.07 -3.92
N THR A 778 19.04 -12.86 -3.07
CA THR A 778 20.29 -12.46 -2.40
C THR A 778 21.50 -12.99 -3.15
N LEU A 779 22.42 -12.11 -3.55
CA LEU A 779 23.79 -12.50 -3.94
C LEU A 779 24.68 -12.52 -2.70
N THR A 780 25.41 -13.59 -2.44
CA THR A 780 26.19 -13.79 -1.22
C THR A 780 27.60 -14.28 -1.52
N LEU A 781 28.56 -13.36 -1.52
CA LEU A 781 29.99 -13.63 -1.74
C LEU A 781 30.61 -14.15 -0.44
N SER A 782 31.29 -15.30 -0.46
CA SER A 782 31.82 -15.96 0.74
C SER A 782 33.33 -16.23 0.61
N ALA A 783 34.09 -15.89 1.65
CA ALA A 783 35.47 -16.32 1.83
C ALA A 783 35.49 -17.49 2.83
N PHE A 784 35.99 -18.64 2.41
CA PHE A 784 36.20 -19.82 3.24
C PHE A 784 37.63 -19.83 3.77
N ASP A 785 37.82 -20.23 5.03
CA ASP A 785 39.16 -20.53 5.55
C ASP A 785 39.69 -21.89 5.04
N GLN A 786 40.89 -22.26 5.48
CA GLN A 786 41.52 -23.54 5.13
C GLN A 786 40.82 -24.77 5.73
N VAL A 787 39.78 -24.57 6.54
CA VAL A 787 38.96 -25.60 7.23
C VAL A 787 37.51 -25.60 6.71
N ALA A 788 37.24 -24.85 5.63
CA ALA A 788 35.92 -24.65 5.01
C ALA A 788 34.86 -23.99 5.92
N LEU A 789 35.27 -23.31 6.99
CA LEU A 789 34.40 -22.39 7.72
C LEU A 789 34.30 -21.07 6.96
N VAL A 790 33.14 -20.41 7.03
CA VAL A 790 32.95 -19.07 6.45
C VAL A 790 33.73 -18.06 7.27
N ALA A 791 34.88 -17.63 6.75
CA ALA A 791 35.74 -16.61 7.35
C ALA A 791 35.17 -15.21 7.14
N ALA A 792 34.57 -14.97 5.96
CA ALA A 792 33.78 -13.78 5.71
C ALA A 792 32.62 -14.05 4.72
N ARG A 793 31.57 -13.24 4.81
CA ARG A 793 30.36 -13.26 3.96
C ARG A 793 29.97 -11.83 3.59
N ARG A 794 29.67 -11.57 2.32
CA ARG A 794 29.17 -10.30 1.80
C ARG A 794 27.87 -10.53 1.02
N SER A 795 26.74 -10.21 1.62
CA SER A 795 25.41 -10.42 1.05
C SER A 795 24.82 -9.13 0.47
N PHE A 796 24.10 -9.25 -0.64
CA PHE A 796 23.34 -8.20 -1.32
C PHE A 796 21.89 -8.69 -1.47
N HIS A 797 21.00 -8.29 -0.56
CA HIS A 797 19.58 -8.63 -0.56
C HIS A 797 18.78 -7.73 -1.51
N GLY A 798 17.64 -8.26 -1.99
CA GLY A 798 16.68 -7.49 -2.78
C GLY A 798 17.11 -7.25 -4.22
N CYS A 799 18.17 -7.92 -4.68
CA CYS A 799 18.71 -7.81 -6.03
C CYS A 799 17.76 -8.44 -7.06
N ARG A 800 16.66 -7.72 -7.37
CA ARG A 800 15.79 -7.94 -8.54
C ARG A 800 16.53 -7.58 -9.83
N LEU A 801 17.67 -8.21 -10.04
CA LEU A 801 18.57 -7.99 -11.16
C LEU A 801 17.85 -8.38 -12.46
N PRO A 802 17.57 -7.43 -13.37
CA PRO A 802 17.26 -7.78 -14.75
C PRO A 802 18.47 -8.55 -15.32
N SER A 803 18.23 -9.47 -16.25
CA SER A 803 19.31 -10.19 -16.97
C SER A 803 20.35 -9.25 -17.59
N LEU A 804 19.95 -8.01 -17.89
CA LEU A 804 20.79 -6.92 -18.42
C LEU A 804 21.89 -6.43 -17.46
N CYS A 805 21.73 -6.54 -16.14
CA CYS A 805 22.70 -5.98 -15.17
C CYS A 805 23.76 -6.98 -14.70
N TRP A 806 23.67 -8.25 -15.11
CA TRP A 806 24.63 -9.29 -14.75
C TRP A 806 26.05 -9.10 -15.30
N PRO A 807 26.24 -8.70 -16.58
CA PRO A 807 27.58 -8.49 -17.13
C PRO A 807 28.39 -7.42 -16.38
N ASP A 808 27.77 -6.29 -16.05
CA ASP A 808 28.46 -5.17 -15.39
C ASP A 808 28.92 -5.53 -13.96
N LEU A 809 28.06 -6.21 -13.19
CA LEU A 809 28.40 -6.67 -11.86
C LEU A 809 29.50 -7.74 -11.92
N TRP A 810 29.43 -8.65 -12.89
CA TRP A 810 30.47 -9.66 -13.07
C TRP A 810 31.81 -9.07 -13.50
N ALA A 811 31.83 -8.08 -14.38
CA ALA A 811 33.03 -7.37 -14.78
C ALA A 811 33.71 -6.68 -13.58
N GLU A 812 32.94 -6.07 -12.68
CA GLU A 812 33.46 -5.49 -11.43
C GLU A 812 34.01 -6.60 -10.49
N LEU A 813 33.29 -7.70 -10.29
CA LEU A 813 33.79 -8.84 -9.49
C LEU A 813 35.09 -9.43 -10.08
N VAL A 814 35.21 -9.49 -11.41
CA VAL A 814 36.43 -9.95 -12.09
C VAL A 814 37.58 -8.95 -11.92
N ALA A 815 37.32 -7.64 -11.92
CA ALA A 815 38.33 -6.63 -11.59
C ALA A 815 38.91 -6.81 -10.17
N HIS A 816 38.09 -7.27 -9.22
CA HIS A 816 38.52 -7.65 -7.86
C HIS A 816 39.04 -9.10 -7.75
N ASN A 817 39.47 -9.70 -8.87
CA ASN A 817 40.02 -11.04 -8.99
C ASN A 817 39.10 -12.21 -8.58
N VAL A 818 37.80 -11.99 -8.35
CA VAL A 818 36.87 -13.05 -7.92
C VAL A 818 36.88 -14.22 -8.92
N GLY A 819 36.93 -13.93 -10.22
CA GLY A 819 37.02 -14.96 -11.27
C GLY A 819 38.27 -15.84 -11.24
N HIS A 820 39.31 -15.44 -10.50
CA HIS A 820 40.53 -16.25 -10.28
C HIS A 820 40.57 -16.94 -8.90
N THR A 821 39.74 -16.51 -7.94
CA THR A 821 39.75 -17.01 -6.55
C THR A 821 38.53 -17.86 -6.19
N LEU A 822 37.47 -17.81 -7.00
CA LEU A 822 36.24 -18.56 -6.81
C LEU A 822 36.48 -20.08 -6.87
N ARG A 823 35.83 -20.80 -5.95
CA ARG A 823 35.83 -22.26 -5.80
C ARG A 823 34.44 -22.85 -5.67
N VAL A 824 33.43 -22.07 -5.31
CA VAL A 824 32.03 -22.51 -5.17
C VAL A 824 31.10 -21.53 -5.87
N LEU A 825 30.29 -22.02 -6.78
CA LEU A 825 29.07 -21.36 -7.26
C LEU A 825 27.89 -22.13 -6.67
N ASP A 826 26.98 -21.46 -5.99
CA ASP A 826 25.86 -22.11 -5.27
C ASP A 826 24.57 -21.39 -5.63
N PHE A 827 23.61 -22.08 -6.23
CA PHE A 827 22.33 -21.53 -6.66
C PHE A 827 21.19 -22.22 -5.92
N ALA A 828 20.81 -21.64 -4.79
CA ALA A 828 19.58 -21.91 -4.07
C ALA A 828 18.38 -21.14 -4.67
N CYS A 829 18.30 -21.10 -6.01
CA CYS A 829 17.22 -20.49 -6.79
C CYS A 829 17.08 -21.17 -8.15
N ASP A 830 15.96 -20.91 -8.84
CA ASP A 830 15.62 -21.48 -10.15
C ASP A 830 16.39 -20.85 -11.32
N LYS A 831 16.83 -19.59 -11.20
CA LYS A 831 17.53 -18.84 -12.26
C LYS A 831 19.06 -19.02 -12.29
N TRP A 832 19.53 -20.27 -12.14
CA TRP A 832 20.96 -20.61 -12.05
C TRP A 832 21.79 -20.29 -13.31
N ASN A 833 21.15 -20.21 -14.48
CA ASN A 833 21.81 -19.93 -15.75
C ASN A 833 22.03 -18.42 -16.05
N LEU A 834 21.56 -17.50 -15.18
CA LEU A 834 21.70 -16.05 -15.38
C LEU A 834 23.14 -15.56 -15.49
N LEU A 835 24.11 -16.27 -14.88
CA LEU A 835 25.53 -15.93 -15.02
C LEU A 835 26.15 -16.36 -16.36
N ALA A 836 25.48 -17.17 -17.19
CA ALA A 836 26.07 -17.71 -18.42
C ALA A 836 26.56 -16.64 -19.40
N PRO A 837 25.82 -15.54 -19.70
CA PRO A 837 26.32 -14.47 -20.55
C PRO A 837 27.53 -13.74 -19.95
N ALA A 838 27.52 -13.55 -18.63
CA ALA A 838 28.56 -12.82 -17.91
C ALA A 838 29.88 -13.61 -17.84
N ILE A 839 29.81 -14.91 -17.49
CA ILE A 839 30.96 -15.82 -17.48
C ILE A 839 31.50 -16.06 -18.90
N ALA A 840 30.65 -16.00 -19.94
CA ALA A 840 31.08 -16.03 -21.33
C ALA A 840 31.86 -14.76 -21.76
N MET A 841 31.58 -13.59 -21.17
CA MET A 841 32.36 -12.37 -21.40
C MET A 841 33.67 -12.35 -20.60
N HIS A 842 33.65 -12.85 -19.36
CA HIS A 842 34.83 -12.93 -18.48
C HIS A 842 34.90 -14.30 -17.79
N SER A 843 35.77 -15.19 -18.29
CA SER A 843 35.83 -16.59 -17.86
C SER A 843 36.56 -16.81 -16.54
N LEU A 844 36.26 -17.95 -15.90
CA LEU A 844 36.80 -18.37 -14.60
C LEU A 844 38.23 -18.95 -14.72
N GLY A 845 39.22 -18.07 -14.93
CA GLY A 845 40.63 -18.42 -15.16
C GLY A 845 41.44 -18.80 -13.91
N GLY A 846 40.81 -19.41 -12.89
CA GLY A 846 41.35 -19.51 -11.52
C GLY A 846 41.67 -20.91 -11.02
N GLN A 847 40.83 -21.39 -10.10
CA GLN A 847 41.00 -22.65 -9.38
C GLN A 847 39.90 -23.65 -9.78
N GLU A 848 39.94 -24.86 -9.21
CA GLU A 848 38.84 -25.83 -9.31
C GLU A 848 37.54 -25.25 -8.72
N VAL A 849 36.44 -25.39 -9.45
CA VAL A 849 35.11 -24.90 -9.07
C VAL A 849 34.15 -26.06 -8.77
N GLU A 850 33.40 -25.94 -7.68
CA GLU A 850 32.23 -26.73 -7.33
C GLU A 850 30.96 -25.92 -7.64
N LEU A 851 30.10 -26.43 -8.50
CA LEU A 851 28.78 -25.86 -8.79
C LEU A 851 27.73 -26.57 -7.94
N ARG A 852 26.84 -25.83 -7.28
CA ARG A 852 25.76 -26.38 -6.46
C ARG A 852 24.44 -25.81 -6.94
N LEU A 853 23.43 -26.66 -7.06
CA LEU A 853 22.14 -26.33 -7.67
C LEU A 853 21.02 -26.92 -6.82
N GLN A 854 20.03 -26.10 -6.49
CA GLN A 854 18.76 -26.58 -5.94
C GLN A 854 17.78 -26.91 -7.06
N LEU A 855 17.04 -28.00 -6.88
CA LEU A 855 16.08 -28.51 -7.85
C LEU A 855 14.73 -27.79 -7.70
N TYR A 856 14.48 -26.79 -8.55
CA TYR A 856 13.23 -26.04 -8.60
C TYR A 856 12.36 -26.41 -9.81
N ALA A 857 11.04 -26.42 -9.59
CA ALA A 857 10.00 -26.65 -10.60
C ALA A 857 10.09 -25.70 -11.81
N THR A 858 10.39 -24.42 -11.57
CA THR A 858 10.24 -23.30 -12.52
C THR A 858 11.49 -22.96 -13.32
N SER A 859 12.60 -23.69 -13.14
CA SER A 859 13.94 -23.33 -13.67
C SER A 859 14.08 -23.33 -15.20
N PHE A 860 13.01 -23.64 -15.93
CA PHE A 860 12.91 -23.63 -17.40
C PHE A 860 11.87 -22.61 -17.91
N ASP A 861 11.54 -21.60 -17.09
CA ASP A 861 10.65 -20.48 -17.42
C ASP A 861 11.04 -19.75 -18.73
N HIS A 862 10.03 -19.32 -19.47
CA HIS A 862 10.10 -18.94 -20.89
C HIS A 862 11.05 -17.79 -21.22
N GLU A 863 11.36 -16.92 -20.25
CA GLU A 863 12.07 -15.66 -20.47
C GLU A 863 13.61 -15.82 -20.60
N TYR A 864 14.18 -16.98 -20.25
CA TYR A 864 15.64 -17.21 -20.20
C TYR A 864 16.12 -18.44 -21.00
N MET A 865 15.31 -18.87 -21.98
CA MET A 865 15.54 -20.07 -22.79
C MET A 865 15.85 -19.70 -24.25
N LEU A 866 16.77 -20.43 -24.89
CA LEU A 866 16.99 -20.35 -26.33
C LEU A 866 15.78 -20.91 -27.07
N ASN A 867 15.07 -20.02 -27.79
CA ASN A 867 13.88 -20.38 -28.57
C ASN A 867 14.29 -20.99 -29.92
N ILE A 868 14.32 -22.33 -30.00
CA ILE A 868 14.66 -23.07 -31.23
C ILE A 868 13.41 -23.83 -31.71
N GLY A 869 12.60 -23.17 -32.54
CA GLY A 869 11.45 -23.79 -33.19
C GLY A 869 11.84 -24.62 -34.41
N TYR A 870 11.46 -25.90 -34.42
CA TYR A 870 11.52 -26.79 -35.58
C TYR A 870 10.10 -27.27 -35.95
N TRP A 871 9.88 -27.52 -37.25
CA TRP A 871 8.61 -28.00 -37.78
C TRP A 871 8.72 -29.50 -38.08
N GLU A 872 8.15 -30.34 -37.22
CA GLU A 872 7.94 -31.76 -37.54
C GLU A 872 6.62 -31.94 -38.28
N TYR A 873 6.69 -32.32 -39.56
CA TYR A 873 5.53 -32.82 -40.29
C TYR A 873 5.29 -34.28 -39.88
N SER A 874 4.13 -34.58 -39.28
CA SER A 874 3.66 -35.97 -39.22
C SER A 874 3.48 -36.48 -40.65
N ALA A 875 4.17 -37.56 -40.99
CA ALA A 875 4.07 -38.19 -42.31
C ALA A 875 2.89 -39.19 -42.42
N ASP A 876 2.32 -39.58 -41.27
CA ASP A 876 1.25 -40.57 -41.17
C ASP A 876 -0.04 -39.92 -40.62
N LEU A 877 -0.97 -39.60 -41.53
CA LEU A 877 -2.45 -39.69 -41.39
C LEU A 877 -3.09 -39.02 -42.62
N ASP A 878 -4.01 -39.73 -43.29
CA ASP A 878 -4.70 -39.24 -44.50
C ASP A 878 -5.84 -38.24 -44.20
N PHE A 879 -6.03 -37.32 -45.14
CA PHE A 879 -7.04 -36.25 -45.25
C PHE A 879 -8.42 -36.47 -44.59
N ASP A 880 -8.93 -35.40 -43.96
CA ASP A 880 -10.28 -34.87 -44.24
C ASP A 880 -10.33 -33.33 -44.03
N GLU A 881 -11.34 -32.65 -44.58
CA GLU A 881 -11.40 -31.16 -44.69
C GLU A 881 -11.87 -30.43 -43.41
N ASN A 882 -11.13 -30.53 -42.30
CA ASN A 882 -11.34 -29.70 -41.10
C ASN A 882 -10.03 -29.06 -40.61
N ASP A 883 -10.13 -27.83 -40.06
CA ASP A 883 -9.01 -27.12 -39.42
C ASP A 883 -8.63 -27.79 -38.08
N GLU A 884 -7.69 -28.74 -38.10
CA GLU A 884 -7.00 -29.20 -36.88
C GLU A 884 -5.65 -28.49 -36.67
N PRO A 885 -5.23 -28.26 -35.41
CA PRO A 885 -4.16 -27.33 -35.09
C PRO A 885 -2.76 -27.87 -35.41
N VAL A 886 -1.94 -27.03 -36.03
CA VAL A 886 -0.49 -27.28 -36.16
C VAL A 886 0.15 -27.22 -34.77
N TYR A 887 0.47 -28.38 -34.21
CA TYR A 887 1.09 -28.51 -32.88
C TYR A 887 2.50 -27.92 -32.86
N TYR A 888 2.62 -26.70 -32.33
CA TYR A 888 3.89 -25.99 -32.20
C TYR A 888 4.66 -26.46 -30.95
N LYS A 889 5.35 -27.61 -31.03
CA LYS A 889 6.14 -28.13 -29.90
C LYS A 889 7.37 -27.25 -29.65
N ARG A 890 7.28 -26.36 -28.65
CA ARG A 890 8.39 -25.52 -28.19
C ARG A 890 9.42 -26.36 -27.43
N VAL A 891 10.57 -26.61 -28.03
CA VAL A 891 11.74 -27.12 -27.31
C VAL A 891 12.48 -25.92 -26.71
N LEU A 892 12.20 -25.66 -25.43
CA LEU A 892 12.93 -24.67 -24.64
C LEU A 892 14.29 -25.27 -24.24
N ILE A 893 15.40 -24.56 -24.47
CA ILE A 893 16.74 -25.00 -24.05
C ILE A 893 17.37 -23.93 -23.13
N PRO A 894 17.81 -24.27 -21.90
CA PRO A 894 18.47 -23.31 -21.02
C PRO A 894 19.81 -22.83 -21.60
N MET A 895 20.17 -21.57 -21.35
CA MET A 895 21.45 -21.01 -21.83
C MET A 895 22.66 -21.85 -21.38
N PRO A 896 23.55 -22.29 -22.29
CA PRO A 896 24.72 -23.07 -21.93
C PRO A 896 25.69 -22.33 -21.02
N LEU A 897 26.08 -22.97 -19.92
CA LEU A 897 27.01 -22.43 -18.93
C LEU A 897 28.40 -23.05 -19.13
N HIS A 898 29.44 -22.23 -19.31
CA HIS A 898 30.81 -22.71 -19.47
C HIS A 898 31.67 -22.38 -18.25
N ILE A 899 32.25 -23.40 -17.62
CA ILE A 899 33.17 -23.27 -16.48
C ILE A 899 34.41 -24.12 -16.77
N SER A 900 35.51 -23.50 -17.21
CA SER A 900 36.73 -24.18 -17.65
C SER A 900 37.28 -25.19 -16.63
N ASN A 901 37.36 -24.78 -15.36
CA ASN A 901 37.94 -25.57 -14.26
C ASN A 901 36.86 -26.23 -13.37
N LEU A 902 35.76 -26.73 -13.94
CA LEU A 902 34.69 -27.36 -13.17
C LEU A 902 35.12 -28.74 -12.64
N ARG A 903 35.18 -28.88 -11.32
CA ARG A 903 35.64 -30.09 -10.62
C ARG A 903 34.51 -30.89 -9.97
N ARG A 904 33.43 -30.24 -9.53
CA ARG A 904 32.24 -30.92 -8.98
C ARG A 904 30.94 -30.22 -9.34
N ILE A 905 29.85 -30.97 -9.49
CA ILE A 905 28.46 -30.48 -9.41
C ILE A 905 27.74 -31.16 -8.22
N VAL A 906 26.88 -30.43 -7.50
CA VAL A 906 26.09 -30.91 -6.36
C VAL A 906 24.62 -30.54 -6.56
N PHE A 907 23.71 -31.49 -6.38
CA PHE A 907 22.26 -31.29 -6.51
C PHE A 907 21.55 -31.49 -5.17
N THR A 908 20.59 -30.62 -4.86
CA THR A 908 19.87 -30.57 -3.57
C THR A 908 18.37 -30.35 -3.77
N ASP A 909 17.52 -31.04 -3.00
CA ASP A 909 16.05 -30.96 -3.06
C ASP A 909 15.46 -30.02 -1.99
N LEU A 910 14.46 -29.22 -2.39
CA LEU A 910 13.76 -28.28 -1.50
C LEU A 910 12.32 -28.72 -1.13
N GLY A 911 11.90 -29.91 -1.56
CA GLY A 911 10.59 -30.50 -1.20
C GLY A 911 9.38 -29.97 -1.97
N HIS A 912 9.57 -29.05 -2.90
CA HIS A 912 8.52 -28.48 -3.77
C HIS A 912 8.88 -28.65 -5.26
N TYR A 913 9.13 -29.90 -5.67
CA TYR A 913 9.31 -30.26 -7.08
C TYR A 913 7.98 -30.72 -7.70
N THR A 914 7.56 -30.02 -8.74
CA THR A 914 6.46 -30.38 -9.65
C THR A 914 6.94 -30.03 -11.06
N GLY A 915 6.71 -30.87 -12.06
CA GLY A 915 7.14 -30.59 -13.43
C GLY A 915 6.50 -29.31 -13.99
N PRO A 916 7.17 -28.59 -14.91
CA PRO A 916 6.56 -27.47 -15.62
C PRO A 916 5.45 -27.97 -16.56
N ASP A 917 4.28 -27.36 -16.46
CA ASP A 917 3.11 -27.49 -17.35
C ASP A 917 2.82 -28.90 -17.92
N ASP A 918 2.14 -29.72 -17.11
CA ASP A 918 1.56 -31.04 -17.43
C ASP A 918 2.52 -32.17 -17.90
N GLU A 919 3.78 -31.91 -18.27
CA GLU A 919 4.80 -32.95 -18.49
C GLU A 919 5.52 -33.32 -17.17
N ILE A 920 5.26 -34.53 -16.64
CA ILE A 920 5.92 -35.08 -15.44
C ILE A 920 7.36 -35.50 -15.77
N ILE A 921 8.26 -34.52 -15.80
CA ILE A 921 9.71 -34.74 -15.87
C ILE A 921 10.21 -35.31 -14.53
N SER A 922 11.04 -36.35 -14.56
CA SER A 922 11.70 -36.90 -13.36
C SER A 922 12.90 -36.05 -12.91
N ARG A 923 13.27 -36.07 -11.62
CA ARG A 923 14.51 -35.40 -11.16
C ARG A 923 15.74 -35.98 -11.87
N VAL A 924 15.73 -37.27 -12.17
CA VAL A 924 16.78 -37.96 -12.96
C VAL A 924 16.98 -37.32 -14.33
N GLU A 925 15.90 -37.15 -15.10
CA GLU A 925 15.92 -36.52 -16.42
C GLU A 925 16.25 -35.03 -16.35
N TYR A 926 15.68 -34.34 -15.36
CA TYR A 926 15.90 -32.92 -15.11
C TYR A 926 17.38 -32.62 -14.78
N ILE A 927 18.04 -33.44 -13.95
CA ILE A 927 19.48 -33.34 -13.71
C ILE A 927 20.26 -33.60 -15.01
N GLY A 928 19.86 -34.59 -15.82
CA GLY A 928 20.45 -34.85 -17.13
C GLY A 928 20.43 -33.62 -18.04
N LYS A 929 19.25 -32.97 -18.17
CA LYS A 929 19.06 -31.72 -18.95
C LYS A 929 19.97 -30.58 -18.48
N ILE A 930 20.33 -30.51 -17.19
CA ILE A 930 21.32 -29.56 -16.68
C ILE A 930 22.74 -29.96 -17.08
N LEU A 931 23.12 -31.24 -16.92
CA LEU A 931 24.45 -31.73 -17.28
C LEU A 931 24.77 -31.58 -18.78
N ASP A 932 23.76 -31.68 -19.65
CA ASP A 932 23.91 -31.49 -21.11
C ASP A 932 24.28 -30.05 -21.52
N VAL A 933 23.90 -29.04 -20.71
CA VAL A 933 24.16 -27.62 -21.01
C VAL A 933 25.31 -27.02 -20.18
N VAL A 934 25.84 -27.74 -19.19
CA VAL A 934 27.03 -27.34 -18.43
C VAL A 934 28.29 -27.87 -19.11
N SER A 935 29.08 -26.97 -19.69
CA SER A 935 30.33 -27.28 -20.39
C SER A 935 31.57 -26.91 -19.59
N THR A 936 32.66 -27.63 -19.84
CA THR A 936 33.94 -27.47 -19.13
C THR A 936 35.12 -28.01 -19.94
N ASP A 937 36.32 -27.53 -19.65
CA ASP A 937 37.58 -28.05 -20.21
C ASP A 937 38.16 -29.19 -19.34
N SER A 938 37.60 -29.39 -18.14
CA SER A 938 38.03 -30.40 -17.19
C SER A 938 37.69 -31.82 -17.68
N ALA A 939 38.68 -32.72 -17.58
CA ALA A 939 38.60 -34.07 -18.16
C ALA A 939 37.61 -35.00 -17.43
N THR A 940 37.44 -34.81 -16.13
CA THR A 940 36.52 -35.55 -15.25
C THR A 940 35.94 -34.61 -14.20
N VAL A 941 34.64 -34.72 -13.94
CA VAL A 941 33.90 -33.88 -12.98
C VAL A 941 33.10 -34.78 -12.05
N GLU A 942 33.25 -34.57 -10.73
CA GLU A 942 32.46 -35.26 -9.71
C GLU A 942 30.99 -34.76 -9.74
N VAL A 943 30.02 -35.65 -9.50
CA VAL A 943 28.60 -35.32 -9.38
C VAL A 943 28.06 -35.87 -8.07
N CYS A 944 27.42 -35.02 -7.28
CA CYS A 944 26.84 -35.36 -5.98
C CYS A 944 25.32 -35.23 -6.04
N VAL A 945 24.61 -36.31 -5.75
CA VAL A 945 23.12 -36.37 -5.73
C VAL A 945 22.57 -36.91 -4.42
N SER A 946 23.39 -37.00 -3.37
CA SER A 946 23.02 -37.56 -2.05
C SER A 946 21.86 -36.82 -1.37
N GLU A 947 21.68 -35.54 -1.69
CA GLU A 947 20.62 -34.68 -1.14
C GLU A 947 19.61 -34.24 -2.23
N ALA A 948 19.69 -34.82 -3.44
CA ALA A 948 18.88 -34.44 -4.59
C ALA A 948 17.43 -35.00 -4.56
N GLY A 949 17.05 -35.76 -3.53
CA GLY A 949 15.68 -36.27 -3.38
C GLY A 949 15.26 -37.31 -4.43
N LEU A 950 16.21 -38.09 -4.97
CA LEU A 950 15.96 -39.16 -5.96
C LEU A 950 15.07 -40.30 -5.41
N ASP A 951 14.89 -40.36 -4.09
CA ASP A 951 13.96 -41.23 -3.36
C ASP A 951 12.50 -40.74 -3.42
N LYS A 952 12.26 -39.52 -3.92
CA LYS A 952 10.96 -38.82 -3.97
C LYS A 952 10.42 -38.61 -5.39
N ASP A 953 11.00 -39.28 -6.38
CA ASP A 953 10.43 -39.40 -7.74
C ASP A 953 9.35 -40.49 -7.77
N GLU A 954 8.50 -40.50 -8.80
CA GLU A 954 7.47 -41.55 -8.98
C GLU A 954 8.08 -42.94 -9.19
N ASP A 955 9.26 -43.01 -9.82
CA ASP A 955 10.14 -44.18 -9.91
C ASP A 955 11.45 -43.94 -9.13
N PRO A 956 11.50 -44.20 -7.81
CA PRO A 956 12.69 -43.96 -6.98
C PRO A 956 13.92 -44.74 -7.45
N ILE A 957 15.06 -44.04 -7.60
CA ILE A 957 16.34 -44.64 -8.01
C ILE A 957 17.40 -44.53 -6.92
N SER A 958 18.19 -45.59 -6.74
CA SER A 958 19.35 -45.52 -5.83
C SER A 958 20.48 -44.69 -6.46
N VAL A 959 21.22 -43.96 -5.62
CA VAL A 959 22.34 -43.10 -6.06
C VAL A 959 23.37 -43.89 -6.88
N THR A 960 23.68 -45.13 -6.50
CA THR A 960 24.58 -46.02 -7.25
C THR A 960 24.01 -46.41 -8.61
N THR A 961 22.73 -46.78 -8.69
CA THR A 961 22.07 -47.10 -9.98
C THR A 961 21.94 -45.86 -10.88
N TYR A 962 21.78 -44.66 -10.30
CA TYR A 962 21.83 -43.41 -11.06
C TYR A 962 23.21 -43.20 -11.69
N GLY A 963 24.28 -43.35 -10.91
CA GLY A 963 25.66 -43.25 -11.41
C GLY A 963 26.02 -44.26 -12.50
N GLU A 964 25.58 -45.52 -12.37
CA GLU A 964 25.84 -46.58 -13.35
C GLU A 964 25.09 -46.39 -14.69
N ARG A 965 23.96 -45.69 -14.70
CA ARG A 965 23.07 -45.59 -15.87
C ARG A 965 23.08 -44.23 -16.56
N TYR A 966 23.22 -43.13 -15.82
CA TYR A 966 23.01 -41.77 -16.33
C TYR A 966 24.26 -40.90 -16.29
N LEU A 967 25.31 -41.28 -15.56
CA LEU A 967 26.61 -40.60 -15.61
C LEU A 967 27.57 -41.35 -16.55
N GLY A 968 28.30 -40.60 -17.37
CA GLY A 968 29.22 -41.17 -18.34
C GLY A 968 30.16 -40.15 -18.96
N GLY A 969 31.17 -40.64 -19.67
CA GLY A 969 32.19 -39.82 -20.31
C GLY A 969 33.03 -39.05 -19.30
N ARG A 970 32.67 -37.79 -19.05
CA ARG A 970 33.34 -36.88 -18.10
C ARG A 970 32.70 -36.83 -16.71
N TRP A 971 31.44 -37.26 -16.57
CA TRP A 971 30.71 -37.19 -15.30
C TRP A 971 30.92 -38.47 -14.49
N THR A 972 31.25 -38.36 -13.20
CA THR A 972 31.43 -39.50 -12.28
C THR A 972 30.78 -39.19 -10.93
N LEU A 973 30.30 -40.20 -10.18
CA LEU A 973 29.81 -39.95 -8.82
C LEU A 973 30.94 -39.47 -7.89
N CYS A 974 30.65 -38.50 -7.04
CA CYS A 974 31.56 -38.09 -5.96
C CYS A 974 31.72 -39.21 -4.92
N SER A 975 32.80 -39.21 -4.14
CA SER A 975 33.08 -40.27 -3.16
C SER A 975 31.99 -40.44 -2.09
N HIS A 976 31.27 -39.37 -1.74
CA HIS A 976 30.12 -39.41 -0.82
C HIS A 976 28.91 -40.17 -1.39
N CYS A 977 28.77 -40.22 -2.72
CA CYS A 977 27.70 -40.94 -3.42
C CYS A 977 28.08 -42.39 -3.78
N VAL A 978 29.31 -42.82 -3.50
CA VAL A 978 29.86 -44.16 -3.81
C VAL A 978 30.04 -45.03 -2.55
N CYS A 979 29.92 -44.43 -1.36
CA CYS A 979 30.03 -45.10 -0.05
C CYS A 979 28.66 -45.37 0.57
#